data_AF-A0A6V8GYW1-F1
#
_entry.id   AF-A0A6V8GYW1-F1
#
_cell.length_a   1.000
_cell.length_b   1.000
_cell.length_c   1.000
_cell.angle_alpha   90.00
_cell.angle_beta   90.00
_cell.angle_gamma   90.00
#
_symmetry.space_group_name_H-M   'P 1'
#
loop_
_entity.id
_entity.type
_entity.pdbx_description
1 polymer ?
#
loop_
_entity_poly.entity_id
_entity_poly.type
_entity_poly.pdbx_seq_one_letter_code
_entity_poly.pdbx_strand_id
1 'polypeptide(L)'
;MSPEPGYKVIAKRVQTELAAKIPQEWRLGSDLLDLKQKDVTRIPAKSGILSQDELLITQTDATGILAKVHTGEWKAHQVTLAFCKRAAIAQQLVNCLTEICFDEALKLALWQDEQFAQNGGKVVGPLHGLPVSIKDHVNVTGLRTTLGYISWADNIPSQDAIYVKTLKKAGAIIFVKTTMPVTGMAIETVSNLWGRTTNGFNRDLVAGGSSGGDGALVESLVPSMVSTASVHLDEGLVMMGLQQAYEGLEEYPRDGHWDEDPSVMRMSWEPNPAVAEKLSIGILGFDGVVMPHPPILRGLREAAKKLRAAGHEVVEIAPYQHLRAWEIAYPLYYATGAKEIKANIAAGDEPWFPAIEKLHQNPDLKELSAKEVYNLQAAQDEYRGEYLRYWNDTVKLTSTGRPIDALLCPINPCASYPHDFLTWWGYATQWSLLDYPGIILPVGFADKDIDLKDTTYKPINNQDQENYDIYDPILWDKAPISLQLVARNLEDEKLLAIDLVGSVYQGGEGWYEVGGTLAYRELCRFPPPISTRLSPDSELNATLNVVLGYSVKLKGILNSLGMSGVPSIVPPLHLVLHNSFDIPAEYHETLRRNELKEVTLEGDIQPDEHYLSLLNPSSRATVAIPQLSQSIIKLNLGHFTWGFPIGFLSTLGELLPDLKCLRLYRQNITGPNADTRRDAQQFLYRIPDLVDLYLSDVHGDPDFFIGLGKAFKRPGQQGLVILHVEYTFEDDIDDFILKLPIPELRELIHPAIADLNFNMNPKPSKPRGIVPWPPSGTPGILEALLGDTTAPQRLKELSLLRVAIRLERPDIHLVTLLAILTLCPTLQAVEIVTIPSILDESHNQVMNGPNRNPRILLPTLDDVRIVAQSCPNLRRVYTNFSRVPSFGTAHWYKEDGVWKGGIEIPENPIDFTVNQHM
;
A
#
# COMPACT_ATOMS: atom_id res chain seq x y z
N MET A 1 17.31 33.88 44.69
CA MET A 1 17.21 32.88 43.62
C MET A 1 16.21 33.42 42.61
N SER A 2 16.60 33.56 41.35
CA SER A 2 15.64 33.87 40.28
C SER A 2 14.58 32.76 40.21
N PRO A 3 13.30 33.08 39.90
CA PRO A 3 12.28 32.05 39.73
C PRO A 3 12.72 31.03 38.67
N GLU A 4 12.37 29.76 38.89
CA GLU A 4 12.65 28.68 37.95
C GLU A 4 11.97 29.00 36.59
N PRO A 5 12.68 28.86 35.44
CA PRO A 5 12.09 29.13 34.13
C PRO A 5 10.80 28.36 33.88
N GLY A 6 9.83 28.97 33.20
CA GLY A 6 8.49 28.41 33.00
C GLY A 6 8.49 27.01 32.37
N TYR A 7 9.33 26.79 31.35
CA TYR A 7 9.45 25.49 30.70
C TYR A 7 9.88 24.37 31.66
N LYS A 8 10.77 24.65 32.63
CA LYS A 8 11.21 23.66 33.62
C LYS A 8 10.09 23.28 34.57
N VAL A 9 9.21 24.21 34.92
CA VAL A 9 8.04 23.94 35.75
C VAL A 9 7.08 22.99 35.02
N ILE A 10 6.82 23.22 33.73
CA ILE A 10 5.98 22.37 32.88
C ILE A 10 6.59 20.97 32.73
N ALA A 11 7.88 20.89 32.36
CA ALA A 11 8.60 19.63 32.22
C ALA A 11 8.59 18.82 33.51
N LYS A 12 8.93 19.45 34.64
CA LYS A 12 8.92 18.79 35.96
C LYS A 12 7.54 18.26 36.33
N ARG A 13 6.46 18.99 36.03
CA ARG A 13 5.08 18.54 36.26
C ARG A 13 4.83 17.24 35.50
N VAL A 14 5.00 17.22 34.18
CA VAL A 14 4.65 16.05 33.35
C VAL A 14 5.57 14.85 33.65
N GLN A 15 6.86 15.09 33.91
CA GLN A 15 7.81 14.03 34.29
C GLN A 15 7.45 13.43 35.65
N THR A 16 7.01 14.25 36.61
CA THR A 16 6.53 13.77 37.92
C THR A 16 5.25 12.96 37.78
N GLU A 17 4.31 13.41 36.95
CA GLU A 17 3.09 12.65 36.63
C GLU A 17 3.42 11.30 36.01
N LEU A 18 4.33 11.26 35.02
CA LEU A 18 4.78 10.03 34.39
C LEU A 18 5.46 9.08 35.40
N ALA A 19 6.40 9.58 36.20
CA ALA A 19 7.11 8.78 37.20
C ALA A 19 6.16 8.22 38.28
N ALA A 20 5.10 8.95 38.62
CA ALA A 20 4.07 8.49 39.55
C ALA A 20 3.27 7.28 39.03
N LYS A 21 3.21 7.08 37.71
CA LYS A 21 2.55 5.92 37.08
C LYS A 21 3.34 4.62 37.21
N ILE A 22 4.60 4.65 37.65
CA ILE A 22 5.38 3.43 37.94
C ILE A 22 5.03 2.92 39.35
N PRO A 23 4.47 1.69 39.49
CA PRO A 23 4.18 1.08 40.78
C PRO A 23 5.40 1.00 41.69
N GLN A 24 5.19 1.14 43.00
CA GLN A 24 6.28 1.21 43.97
C GLN A 24 7.16 -0.05 43.98
N GLU A 25 6.54 -1.22 43.78
CA GLU A 25 7.18 -2.52 43.69
C GLU A 25 8.01 -2.74 42.42
N TRP A 26 7.84 -1.89 41.40
CA TRP A 26 8.61 -1.94 40.14
C TRP A 26 9.66 -0.83 40.06
N ARG A 27 9.87 -0.09 41.15
CA ARG A 27 10.93 0.93 41.24
C ARG A 27 12.27 0.28 41.59
N LEU A 28 13.31 0.64 40.86
CA LEU A 28 14.67 0.16 41.11
C LEU A 28 15.23 0.74 42.41
N GLY A 29 16.04 -0.06 43.10
CA GLY A 29 16.85 0.41 44.21
C GLY A 29 17.90 1.43 43.76
N SER A 30 18.30 2.33 44.65
CA SER A 30 19.28 3.38 44.34
C SER A 30 20.66 2.83 43.94
N ASP A 31 21.00 1.61 44.36
CA ASP A 31 22.19 0.88 43.98
C ASP A 31 22.20 0.46 42.50
N LEU A 32 21.03 0.22 41.91
CA LEU A 32 20.87 -0.14 40.50
C LEU A 32 20.70 1.07 39.57
N LEU A 33 20.54 2.27 40.13
CA LEU A 33 20.40 3.53 39.41
C LEU A 33 21.71 4.33 39.32
N ASP A 34 22.86 3.72 39.62
CA ASP A 34 24.16 4.40 39.55
C ASP A 34 24.40 4.94 38.13
N LEU A 35 24.40 6.27 37.99
CA LEU A 35 24.63 6.99 36.74
C LEU A 35 26.02 6.73 36.11
N LYS A 36 26.96 6.15 36.86
CA LYS A 36 28.29 5.78 36.33
C LYS A 36 28.29 4.47 35.55
N GLN A 37 27.29 3.61 35.74
CA GLN A 37 27.21 2.33 35.04
C GLN A 37 26.83 2.54 33.57
N LYS A 38 27.77 2.41 32.63
CA LYS A 38 27.48 2.71 31.22
C LYS A 38 26.53 1.69 30.57
N ASP A 39 26.80 0.40 30.74
CA ASP A 39 25.97 -0.70 30.24
C ASP A 39 24.91 -1.10 31.28
N VAL A 40 23.64 -0.89 30.93
CA VAL A 40 22.49 -1.19 31.78
C VAL A 40 21.66 -2.37 31.27
N THR A 41 22.04 -3.00 30.16
CA THR A 41 21.30 -4.11 29.51
C THR A 41 21.09 -5.32 30.42
N ARG A 42 21.97 -5.52 31.40
CA ARG A 42 21.91 -6.65 32.35
C ARG A 42 21.11 -6.36 33.62
N ILE A 43 20.69 -5.10 33.84
CA ILE A 43 19.98 -4.72 35.06
C ILE A 43 18.58 -5.36 35.15
N PRO A 44 17.76 -5.46 34.08
CA PRO A 44 16.45 -6.11 34.17
C PRO A 44 16.50 -7.50 34.82
N ALA A 45 17.45 -8.34 34.42
CA ALA A 45 17.64 -9.68 35.00
C ALA A 45 18.17 -9.68 36.44
N LYS A 46 18.89 -8.62 36.86
CA LYS A 46 19.46 -8.48 38.21
C LYS A 46 18.57 -7.71 39.18
N SER A 47 17.52 -7.07 38.68
CA SER A 47 16.67 -6.16 39.44
C SER A 47 15.86 -6.84 40.55
N GLY A 48 15.56 -8.13 40.40
CA GLY A 48 14.63 -8.85 41.27
C GLY A 48 13.15 -8.51 41.06
N ILE A 49 12.82 -7.63 40.10
CA ILE A 49 11.44 -7.22 39.77
C ILE A 49 10.77 -8.23 38.84
N LEU A 50 11.54 -8.78 37.89
CA LEU A 50 11.07 -9.77 36.92
C LEU A 50 11.33 -11.19 37.45
N SER A 51 10.32 -12.05 37.37
CA SER A 51 10.48 -13.49 37.58
C SER A 51 11.24 -14.14 36.40
N GLN A 52 11.66 -15.40 36.55
CA GLN A 52 12.29 -16.13 35.45
C GLN A 52 11.35 -16.32 34.25
N ASP A 53 10.07 -16.58 34.51
CA ASP A 53 9.06 -16.68 33.45
C ASP A 53 8.84 -15.34 32.75
N GLU A 54 8.83 -14.22 33.50
CA GLU A 54 8.68 -12.88 32.92
C GLU A 54 9.91 -12.48 32.09
N LEU A 55 11.12 -12.89 32.51
CA LEU A 55 12.33 -12.74 31.71
C LEU A 55 12.25 -13.54 30.41
N LEU A 56 11.81 -14.80 30.48
CA LEU A 56 11.62 -15.65 29.30
C LEU A 56 10.60 -15.05 28.33
N ILE A 57 9.43 -14.62 28.83
CA ILE A 57 8.38 -13.97 28.04
C ILE A 57 8.95 -12.75 27.32
N THR A 58 9.61 -11.86 28.04
CA THR A 58 10.13 -10.62 27.46
C THR A 58 11.31 -10.84 26.54
N GLN A 59 12.03 -11.96 26.63
CA GLN A 59 13.11 -12.35 25.71
C GLN A 59 12.61 -13.15 24.49
N THR A 60 11.32 -13.49 24.44
CA THR A 60 10.72 -14.19 23.31
C THR A 60 10.27 -13.15 22.28
N ASP A 61 10.53 -13.41 21.00
CA ASP A 61 10.05 -12.54 19.92
C ASP A 61 8.51 -12.52 19.82
N ALA A 62 7.97 -11.53 19.10
CA ALA A 62 6.53 -11.33 18.97
C ALA A 62 5.81 -12.58 18.42
N THR A 63 6.43 -13.29 17.46
CA THR A 63 5.85 -14.49 16.85
C THR A 63 5.77 -15.65 17.84
N GLY A 64 6.83 -15.88 18.62
CA GLY A 64 6.86 -16.88 19.69
C GLY A 64 5.86 -16.57 20.81
N ILE A 65 5.71 -15.28 21.16
CA ILE A 65 4.68 -14.83 22.11
C ILE A 65 3.29 -15.16 21.56
N LEU A 66 2.97 -14.74 20.33
CA LEU A 66 1.67 -14.97 19.70
C LEU A 66 1.36 -16.47 19.60
N ALA A 67 2.32 -17.31 19.20
CA ALA A 67 2.13 -18.76 19.15
C ALA A 67 1.75 -19.36 20.51
N LYS A 68 2.40 -18.91 21.59
CA LYS A 68 2.11 -19.37 22.96
C LYS A 68 0.79 -18.82 23.50
N VAL A 69 0.45 -17.58 23.16
CA VAL A 69 -0.83 -16.98 23.56
C VAL A 69 -2.00 -17.61 22.81
N HIS A 70 -1.87 -17.82 21.50
CA HIS A 70 -2.94 -18.39 20.66
C HIS A 70 -3.26 -19.85 21.00
N THR A 71 -2.29 -20.59 21.54
CA THR A 71 -2.50 -21.96 22.06
C THR A 71 -2.99 -21.98 23.50
N GLY A 72 -3.04 -20.83 24.18
CA GLY A 72 -3.36 -20.73 25.60
C GLY A 72 -2.26 -21.23 26.54
N GLU A 73 -1.05 -21.50 26.03
CA GLU A 73 0.11 -21.82 26.87
C GLU A 73 0.45 -20.64 27.79
N TRP A 74 0.43 -19.43 27.23
CA TRP A 74 0.56 -18.17 27.96
C TRP A 74 -0.72 -17.36 27.91
N LYS A 75 -1.01 -16.64 29.00
CA LYS A 75 -2.12 -15.70 29.07
C LYS A 75 -1.70 -14.31 28.61
N ALA A 76 -2.60 -13.60 27.94
CA ALA A 76 -2.41 -12.20 27.55
C ALA A 76 -2.01 -11.33 28.75
N HIS A 77 -2.63 -11.54 29.92
CA HIS A 77 -2.28 -10.81 31.13
C HIS A 77 -0.86 -11.12 31.63
N GLN A 78 -0.40 -12.37 31.55
CA GLN A 78 0.97 -12.73 31.95
C GLN A 78 2.00 -12.04 31.05
N VAL A 79 1.75 -12.05 29.74
CA VAL A 79 2.60 -11.38 28.76
C VAL A 79 2.63 -9.87 29.03
N THR A 80 1.46 -9.25 29.11
CA THR A 80 1.34 -7.80 29.33
C THR A 80 2.01 -7.36 30.63
N LEU A 81 1.83 -8.10 31.72
CA LEU A 81 2.47 -7.81 33.00
C LEU A 81 4.01 -7.85 32.92
N ALA A 82 4.57 -8.85 32.23
CA ALA A 82 6.01 -8.95 32.05
C ALA A 82 6.57 -7.73 31.29
N PHE A 83 5.89 -7.31 30.22
CA PHE A 83 6.27 -6.12 29.44
C PHE A 83 6.10 -4.81 30.22
N CYS A 84 5.01 -4.64 30.98
CA CYS A 84 4.81 -3.47 31.86
C CYS A 84 5.94 -3.32 32.88
N LYS A 85 6.30 -4.41 33.57
CA LYS A 85 7.42 -4.41 34.53
C LYS A 85 8.74 -4.05 33.87
N ARG A 86 9.00 -4.60 32.68
CA ARG A 86 10.26 -4.36 31.98
C ARG A 86 10.36 -2.95 31.42
N ALA A 87 9.26 -2.39 30.91
CA ALA A 87 9.19 -0.99 30.51
C ALA A 87 9.35 -0.03 31.71
N ALA A 88 8.82 -0.37 32.89
CA ALA A 88 9.05 0.39 34.11
C ALA A 88 10.54 0.42 34.49
N ILE A 89 11.25 -0.71 34.37
CA ILE A 89 12.70 -0.78 34.57
C ILE A 89 13.43 0.06 33.52
N ALA A 90 13.10 -0.11 32.24
CA ALA A 90 13.72 0.63 31.14
C ALA A 90 13.57 2.14 31.31
N GLN A 91 12.37 2.62 31.67
CA GLN A 91 12.12 4.04 31.89
C GLN A 91 13.05 4.63 32.95
N GLN A 92 13.30 3.90 34.03
CA GLN A 92 14.17 4.36 35.11
C GLN A 92 15.67 4.34 34.72
N LEU A 93 16.06 3.50 33.75
CA LEU A 93 17.45 3.33 33.34
C LEU A 93 17.86 4.25 32.19
N VAL A 94 16.97 4.41 31.21
CA VAL A 94 17.27 5.08 29.92
C VAL A 94 16.27 6.15 29.52
N ASN A 95 15.21 6.40 30.31
CA ASN A 95 14.23 7.47 30.08
C ASN A 95 13.57 7.42 28.70
N CYS A 96 12.99 6.27 28.35
CA CYS A 96 12.46 5.99 27.01
C CYS A 96 10.97 6.30 26.79
N LEU A 97 10.18 6.61 27.81
CA LEU A 97 8.70 6.71 27.74
C LEU A 97 8.17 8.15 27.89
N THR A 98 7.05 8.44 27.22
CA THR A 98 6.26 9.69 27.38
C THR A 98 4.90 9.43 28.06
N GLU A 99 4.33 8.24 27.90
CA GLU A 99 3.10 7.82 28.57
C GLU A 99 3.19 6.38 29.06
N ILE A 100 2.57 6.09 30.19
CA ILE A 100 2.43 4.77 30.80
C ILE A 100 0.93 4.47 30.93
N CYS A 101 0.51 3.29 30.45
CA CYS A 101 -0.89 2.85 30.38
C CYS A 101 -1.07 1.45 30.99
N PHE A 102 -0.28 1.10 32.01
CA PHE A 102 -0.20 -0.25 32.55
C PHE A 102 -1.56 -0.77 33.06
N ASP A 103 -2.34 0.07 33.75
CA ASP A 103 -3.62 -0.34 34.31
C ASP A 103 -4.64 -0.67 33.22
N GLU A 104 -4.76 0.18 32.21
CA GLU A 104 -5.63 -0.03 31.05
C GLU A 104 -5.19 -1.24 30.24
N ALA A 105 -3.88 -1.40 30.02
CA ALA A 105 -3.30 -2.52 29.31
C ALA A 105 -3.59 -3.86 30.01
N LEU A 106 -3.38 -3.93 31.33
CA LEU A 106 -3.65 -5.14 32.13
C LEU A 106 -5.14 -5.47 32.18
N LYS A 107 -6.03 -4.47 32.26
CA LYS A 107 -7.48 -4.69 32.18
C LYS A 107 -7.89 -5.24 30.82
N LEU A 108 -7.36 -4.70 29.73
CA LEU A 108 -7.61 -5.21 28.38
C LEU A 108 -7.08 -6.65 28.22
N ALA A 109 -5.89 -6.93 28.75
CA ALA A 109 -5.29 -8.26 28.73
C ALA A 109 -6.14 -9.30 29.48
N LEU A 110 -6.66 -8.95 30.66
CA LEU A 110 -7.58 -9.81 31.42
C LEU A 110 -8.88 -10.06 30.66
N TRP A 111 -9.45 -9.01 30.06
CA TRP A 111 -10.64 -9.16 29.23
C TRP A 111 -10.37 -10.11 28.05
N GLN A 112 -9.21 -9.99 27.41
CA GLN A 112 -8.79 -10.89 26.33
C GLN A 112 -8.68 -12.35 26.80
N ASP A 113 -8.07 -12.61 27.96
CA ASP A 113 -8.02 -13.95 28.56
C ASP A 113 -9.42 -14.52 28.84
N GLU A 114 -10.35 -13.68 29.34
CA GLU A 114 -11.75 -14.06 29.56
C GLU A 114 -12.47 -14.40 28.25
N GLN A 115 -12.26 -13.61 27.19
CA GLN A 115 -12.82 -13.88 25.87
C GLN A 115 -12.28 -15.19 25.29
N PHE A 116 -10.97 -15.42 25.40
CA PHE A 116 -10.33 -16.66 24.96
C PHE A 116 -10.95 -17.88 25.65
N ALA A 117 -11.14 -17.81 26.97
CA ALA A 117 -11.76 -18.90 27.74
C ALA A 117 -13.25 -19.10 27.40
N GLN A 118 -14.02 -18.02 27.24
CA GLN A 118 -15.45 -18.08 26.94
C GLN A 118 -15.74 -18.58 25.51
N ASN A 119 -14.87 -18.26 24.55
CA ASN A 119 -15.04 -18.59 23.15
C ASN A 119 -14.34 -19.90 22.73
N GLY A 120 -14.06 -20.80 23.69
CA GLY A 120 -13.50 -22.12 23.40
C GLY A 120 -12.06 -22.08 22.85
N GLY A 121 -11.26 -21.10 23.27
CA GLY A 121 -9.87 -20.92 22.81
C GLY A 121 -9.72 -20.09 21.54
N LYS A 122 -10.76 -19.35 21.15
CA LYS A 122 -10.69 -18.44 20.00
C LYS A 122 -10.17 -17.06 20.42
N VAL A 123 -9.10 -16.60 19.76
CA VAL A 123 -8.52 -15.28 19.98
C VAL A 123 -9.40 -14.15 19.43
N VAL A 124 -9.27 -12.95 20.01
CA VAL A 124 -10.01 -11.74 19.57
C VAL A 124 -9.57 -11.27 18.19
N GLY A 125 -8.31 -11.48 17.87
CA GLY A 125 -7.70 -11.08 16.63
C GLY A 125 -6.26 -11.56 16.53
N PRO A 126 -5.60 -11.26 15.43
CA PRO A 126 -4.25 -11.72 15.12
C PRO A 126 -3.21 -11.30 16.17
N LEU A 127 -3.32 -10.11 16.74
CA LEU A 127 -2.38 -9.60 17.75
C LEU A 127 -2.85 -9.79 19.19
N HIS A 128 -3.75 -10.74 19.44
CA HIS A 128 -4.29 -11.01 20.76
C HIS A 128 -3.18 -11.25 21.78
N GLY A 129 -3.18 -10.46 22.84
CA GLY A 129 -2.26 -10.53 23.96
C GLY A 129 -0.89 -9.91 23.73
N LEU A 130 -0.62 -9.31 22.56
CA LEU A 130 0.69 -8.71 22.24
C LEU A 130 0.77 -7.25 22.71
N PRO A 131 1.70 -6.90 23.62
CA PRO A 131 1.94 -5.52 24.03
C PRO A 131 2.67 -4.73 22.94
N VAL A 132 2.21 -3.51 22.63
CA VAL A 132 2.79 -2.65 21.59
C VAL A 132 3.05 -1.24 22.15
N SER A 133 4.24 -0.69 21.91
CA SER A 133 4.59 0.70 22.21
C SER A 133 4.25 1.61 21.03
N ILE A 134 3.91 2.88 21.28
CA ILE A 134 3.58 3.85 20.24
C ILE A 134 4.42 5.12 20.40
N LYS A 135 5.15 5.51 19.37
CA LYS A 135 5.97 6.73 19.36
C LYS A 135 5.15 8.00 19.60
N ASP A 136 5.76 8.98 20.27
CA ASP A 136 5.05 10.16 20.78
C ASP A 136 4.26 10.95 19.72
N HIS A 137 4.76 11.07 18.48
CA HIS A 137 4.07 11.79 17.40
C HIS A 137 2.75 11.19 16.94
N VAL A 138 2.46 9.94 17.32
CA VAL A 138 1.28 9.22 16.83
C VAL A 138 0.14 9.41 17.80
N ASN A 139 -1.01 9.80 17.26
CA ASN A 139 -2.19 10.02 18.06
C ASN A 139 -2.77 8.72 18.62
N VAL A 140 -2.90 8.69 19.96
CA VAL A 140 -3.64 7.68 20.69
C VAL A 140 -4.62 8.40 21.60
N THR A 141 -5.90 8.13 21.43
CA THR A 141 -7.00 8.80 22.15
C THR A 141 -6.78 8.71 23.65
N GLY A 142 -6.83 9.86 24.33
CA GLY A 142 -6.68 9.95 25.78
C GLY A 142 -5.24 9.96 26.30
N LEU A 143 -4.23 9.83 25.43
CA LEU A 143 -2.81 9.93 25.76
C LEU A 143 -2.20 11.17 25.12
N ARG A 144 -1.15 11.74 25.69
CA ARG A 144 -0.50 12.92 25.10
C ARG A 144 0.18 12.60 23.76
N THR A 145 0.19 13.59 22.87
CA THR A 145 1.02 13.64 21.65
C THR A 145 1.78 14.96 21.68
N THR A 146 3.04 14.96 22.11
CA THR A 146 3.76 16.20 22.47
C THR A 146 4.81 16.61 21.44
N LEU A 147 5.34 15.65 20.67
CA LEU A 147 6.49 15.83 19.77
C LEU A 147 7.72 16.42 20.50
N GLY A 148 7.80 16.22 21.82
CA GLY A 148 8.84 16.79 22.69
C GLY A 148 8.71 18.28 22.99
N TYR A 149 7.71 18.99 22.46
CA TYR A 149 7.55 20.43 22.68
C TYR A 149 6.96 20.75 24.05
N ILE A 150 7.53 21.74 24.74
CA ILE A 150 6.97 22.28 25.98
C ILE A 150 5.58 22.89 25.74
N SER A 151 5.40 23.57 24.61
CA SER A 151 4.12 24.21 24.25
C SER A 151 2.99 23.20 24.00
N TRP A 152 3.31 21.93 23.75
CA TRP A 152 2.34 20.85 23.49
C TRP A 152 2.27 19.84 24.65
N ALA A 153 2.80 20.17 25.83
CA ALA A 153 2.85 19.29 27.00
C ALA A 153 1.50 18.72 27.44
N ASP A 154 0.39 19.38 27.10
CA ASP A 154 -0.98 18.96 27.43
C ASP A 154 -1.83 18.65 26.18
N ASN A 155 -1.19 18.45 25.02
CA ASN A 155 -1.90 18.10 23.78
C ASN A 155 -2.37 16.64 23.81
N ILE A 156 -3.69 16.43 23.87
CA ILE A 156 -4.33 15.11 23.89
C ILE A 156 -5.28 15.04 22.68
N PRO A 157 -5.01 14.16 21.69
CA PRO A 157 -5.85 14.01 20.52
C PRO A 157 -7.18 13.34 20.88
N SER A 158 -8.23 13.72 20.15
CA SER A 158 -9.59 13.16 20.30
C SER A 158 -9.82 11.86 19.54
N GLN A 159 -8.87 11.46 18.70
CA GLN A 159 -8.97 10.27 17.86
C GLN A 159 -7.62 9.56 17.75
N ASP A 160 -7.69 8.23 17.60
CA ASP A 160 -6.56 7.38 17.27
C ASP A 160 -6.10 7.66 15.82
N ALA A 161 -4.79 7.57 15.58
CA ALA A 161 -4.25 7.41 14.24
C ALA A 161 -4.80 6.13 13.58
N ILE A 162 -4.85 6.09 12.25
CA ILE A 162 -5.47 4.98 11.51
C ILE A 162 -4.83 3.64 11.87
N TYR A 163 -3.49 3.55 11.82
CA TYR A 163 -2.80 2.30 12.15
C TYR A 163 -2.95 1.90 13.64
N VAL A 164 -3.14 2.85 14.55
CA VAL A 164 -3.46 2.58 15.96
C VAL A 164 -4.83 1.92 16.09
N LYS A 165 -5.82 2.34 15.29
CA LYS A 165 -7.13 1.67 15.23
C LYS A 165 -6.97 0.24 14.70
N THR A 166 -6.15 0.05 13.67
CA THR A 166 -5.84 -1.28 13.10
C THR A 166 -5.25 -2.20 14.15
N LEU A 167 -4.26 -1.73 14.91
CA LEU A 167 -3.64 -2.46 16.01
C LEU A 167 -4.63 -2.90 17.09
N LYS A 168 -5.42 -1.94 17.58
CA LYS A 168 -6.43 -2.23 18.61
C LYS A 168 -7.47 -3.23 18.11
N LYS A 169 -7.94 -3.07 16.86
CA LYS A 169 -8.90 -3.98 16.23
C LYS A 169 -8.32 -5.39 16.15
N ALA A 170 -7.08 -5.52 15.73
CA ALA A 170 -6.34 -6.77 15.67
C ALA A 170 -6.09 -7.44 17.04
N GLY A 171 -6.37 -6.76 18.16
CA GLY A 171 -6.20 -7.31 19.50
C GLY A 171 -4.89 -6.93 20.18
N ALA A 172 -4.08 -6.05 19.59
CA ALA A 172 -2.86 -5.56 20.23
C ALA A 172 -3.19 -4.72 21.48
N ILE A 173 -2.27 -4.75 22.45
CA ILE A 173 -2.42 -4.07 23.74
C ILE A 173 -1.43 -2.92 23.82
N ILE A 174 -1.92 -1.69 23.62
CA ILE A 174 -1.08 -0.50 23.76
C ILE A 174 -0.82 -0.24 25.24
N PHE A 175 0.44 -0.30 25.66
CA PHE A 175 0.83 -0.23 27.07
C PHE A 175 1.68 0.98 27.44
N VAL A 176 2.36 1.60 26.48
CA VAL A 176 3.20 2.80 26.67
C VAL A 176 3.26 3.66 25.40
N LYS A 177 3.64 4.93 25.56
CA LYS A 177 4.20 5.75 24.48
C LYS A 177 5.67 6.08 24.71
N THR A 178 6.43 6.25 23.64
CA THR A 178 7.91 6.35 23.64
C THR A 178 8.42 7.72 23.21
N THR A 179 9.55 8.11 23.80
CA THR A 179 10.26 9.37 23.57
C THR A 179 10.81 9.50 22.15
N MET A 180 10.92 10.74 21.69
CA MET A 180 11.52 11.14 20.42
C MET A 180 12.22 12.50 20.60
N PRO A 181 13.15 12.91 19.71
CA PRO A 181 13.67 14.26 19.70
C PRO A 181 12.54 15.27 19.57
N VAL A 182 12.79 16.49 20.04
CA VAL A 182 11.96 17.66 19.69
C VAL A 182 11.70 17.66 18.17
N THR A 183 10.43 17.80 17.78
CA THR A 183 9.92 17.77 16.40
C THR A 183 10.05 16.45 15.62
N GLY A 184 10.86 15.51 16.08
CA GLY A 184 11.26 14.33 15.30
C GLY A 184 12.34 14.59 14.24
N MET A 185 12.87 15.82 14.12
CA MET A 185 13.96 16.15 13.18
C MET A 185 15.33 16.16 13.87
N ALA A 186 15.73 15.02 14.41
CA ALA A 186 17.08 14.77 14.92
C ALA A 186 17.34 13.26 15.10
N ILE A 187 18.61 12.87 15.11
CA ILE A 187 19.07 11.49 15.40
C ILE A 187 19.51 11.33 16.86
N GLU A 188 19.40 12.38 17.66
CA GLU A 188 19.52 12.31 19.12
C GLU A 188 18.15 12.49 19.76
N THR A 189 17.71 11.50 20.55
CA THR A 189 16.43 11.57 21.27
C THR A 189 16.56 12.37 22.54
N VAL A 190 16.30 13.67 22.43
CA VAL A 190 16.32 14.62 23.55
C VAL A 190 15.28 15.73 23.37
N SER A 191 14.64 16.12 24.48
CA SER A 191 13.74 17.28 24.55
C SER A 191 13.77 17.91 25.94
N ASN A 192 13.37 19.18 26.09
CA ASN A 192 13.25 19.77 27.43
C ASN A 192 12.06 19.17 28.19
N LEU A 193 11.02 18.74 27.48
CA LEU A 193 9.82 18.18 28.08
C LEU A 193 10.08 16.82 28.74
N TRP A 194 10.78 15.91 28.06
CA TRP A 194 11.00 14.54 28.52
C TRP A 194 12.43 14.26 28.99
N GLY A 195 13.38 15.13 28.68
CA GLY A 195 14.80 14.89 28.94
C GLY A 195 15.46 14.09 27.81
N ARG A 196 16.62 13.50 28.14
CA ARG A 196 17.44 12.72 27.19
C ARG A 196 17.17 11.24 27.35
N THR A 197 17.04 10.54 26.23
CA THR A 197 16.99 9.08 26.16
C THR A 197 18.38 8.56 25.80
N THR A 198 18.91 7.63 26.60
CA THR A 198 20.28 7.12 26.44
C THR A 198 20.30 5.71 25.88
N ASN A 199 21.41 5.31 25.25
CA ASN A 199 21.58 3.93 24.78
C ASN A 199 21.77 2.94 25.95
N GLY A 200 21.17 1.75 25.87
CA GLY A 200 21.23 0.75 26.94
C GLY A 200 22.62 0.08 27.09
N PHE A 201 23.36 -0.06 26.00
CA PHE A 201 24.71 -0.64 25.98
C PHE A 201 25.77 0.35 26.47
N ASN A 202 25.58 1.64 26.21
CA ASN A 202 26.46 2.69 26.72
C ASN A 202 25.72 4.03 26.84
N ARG A 203 25.40 4.44 28.07
CA ARG A 203 24.67 5.69 28.33
C ARG A 203 25.42 6.99 27.97
N ASP A 204 26.71 6.92 27.65
CA ASP A 204 27.46 8.06 27.09
C ASP A 204 27.16 8.28 25.59
N LEU A 205 26.44 7.35 24.96
CA LEU A 205 26.06 7.39 23.56
C LEU A 205 24.55 7.63 23.40
N VAL A 206 24.17 8.20 22.26
CA VAL A 206 22.78 8.45 21.90
C VAL A 206 22.03 7.13 21.67
N ALA A 207 20.75 7.09 22.05
CA ALA A 207 19.85 5.99 21.70
C ALA A 207 19.51 5.93 20.19
N GLY A 208 19.97 6.91 19.42
CA GLY A 208 19.52 7.15 18.06
C GLY A 208 18.25 8.01 18.00
N GLY A 209 17.68 8.14 16.81
CA GLY A 209 16.50 8.95 16.56
C GLY A 209 15.99 8.87 15.12
N SER A 210 14.79 9.38 14.85
CA SER A 210 13.91 10.02 15.85
C SER A 210 13.12 9.04 16.72
N SER A 211 13.10 7.74 16.42
CA SER A 211 12.47 6.69 17.26
C SER A 211 13.39 6.15 18.36
N GLY A 212 14.19 6.99 19.02
CA GLY A 212 15.18 6.50 19.99
C GLY A 212 14.56 5.99 21.30
N GLY A 213 13.35 6.43 21.66
CA GLY A 213 12.58 5.85 22.76
C GLY A 213 12.20 4.40 22.48
N ASP A 214 11.72 4.10 21.28
CA ASP A 214 11.40 2.75 20.83
C ASP A 214 12.66 1.86 20.82
N GLY A 215 13.75 2.36 20.23
CA GLY A 215 15.05 1.65 20.22
C GLY A 215 15.55 1.32 21.62
N ALA A 216 15.60 2.30 22.52
CA ALA A 216 16.08 2.10 23.90
C ALA A 216 15.15 1.21 24.73
N LEU A 217 13.84 1.28 24.49
CA LEU A 217 12.86 0.39 25.12
C LEU A 217 13.06 -1.04 24.62
N VAL A 218 13.12 -1.26 23.30
CA VAL A 218 13.34 -2.58 22.70
C VAL A 218 14.65 -3.17 23.17
N GLU A 219 15.78 -2.45 23.15
CA GLU A 219 17.07 -2.92 23.68
C GLU A 219 16.98 -3.39 25.16
N SER A 220 16.13 -2.73 25.94
CA SER A 220 15.87 -3.07 27.35
C SER A 220 14.83 -4.19 27.51
N LEU A 221 14.03 -4.45 26.47
CA LEU A 221 13.02 -5.51 26.37
C LEU A 221 13.58 -6.80 25.77
N VAL A 222 14.49 -6.74 24.79
CA VAL A 222 15.20 -7.82 24.10
C VAL A 222 16.52 -7.19 23.64
N PRO A 223 17.69 -7.84 23.72
CA PRO A 223 18.88 -7.34 23.04
C PRO A 223 18.72 -7.44 21.50
N SER A 224 17.96 -6.53 20.91
CA SER A 224 17.85 -6.27 19.48
C SER A 224 17.98 -4.76 19.24
N MET A 225 18.81 -4.39 18.26
CA MET A 225 19.06 -3.00 17.88
C MET A 225 17.92 -2.44 17.03
N VAL A 226 17.50 -1.20 17.29
CA VAL A 226 17.11 -0.24 16.24
C VAL A 226 17.59 1.14 16.66
N SER A 227 18.64 1.64 16.01
CA SER A 227 19.16 2.99 16.20
C SER A 227 19.55 3.54 14.84
N THR A 228 19.08 4.76 14.56
CA THR A 228 19.35 5.64 13.40
C THR A 228 18.52 5.43 12.13
N ALA A 229 17.40 6.17 12.07
CA ALA A 229 16.68 6.76 10.94
C ALA A 229 15.17 6.72 11.23
N SER A 230 14.49 7.86 11.14
CA SER A 230 13.11 8.12 11.59
C SER A 230 11.99 7.29 10.93
N VAL A 231 12.26 6.27 10.13
CA VAL A 231 11.32 5.54 9.26
C VAL A 231 12.12 4.32 8.79
N HIS A 232 11.75 3.07 8.97
CA HIS A 232 10.75 2.32 8.17
C HIS A 232 10.11 1.15 8.96
N LEU A 233 10.46 0.96 10.24
CA LEU A 233 10.15 -0.27 10.99
C LEU A 233 9.00 -0.13 11.99
N ASP A 234 8.74 1.04 12.59
CA ASP A 234 7.70 1.17 13.63
C ASP A 234 6.27 0.98 13.09
N GLU A 235 6.04 1.30 11.81
CA GLU A 235 4.77 1.03 11.12
C GLU A 235 4.85 -0.29 10.31
N GLY A 236 5.99 -0.56 9.67
CA GLY A 236 6.24 -1.78 8.89
C GLY A 236 6.20 -3.07 9.71
N LEU A 237 6.99 -3.18 10.80
CA LEU A 237 7.00 -4.38 11.66
C LEU A 237 5.66 -4.63 12.35
N VAL A 238 4.96 -3.55 12.69
CA VAL A 238 3.64 -3.59 13.28
C VAL A 238 2.61 -4.09 12.26
N MET A 239 2.65 -3.60 11.01
CA MET A 239 1.85 -4.09 9.89
C MET A 239 2.21 -5.53 9.47
N MET A 240 3.48 -5.91 9.60
CA MET A 240 3.98 -7.27 9.34
C MET A 240 3.51 -8.28 10.41
N GLY A 241 3.54 -7.90 11.68
CA GLY A 241 2.97 -8.69 12.78
C GLY A 241 1.45 -8.81 12.65
N LEU A 242 0.78 -7.72 12.27
CA LEU A 242 -0.65 -7.70 11.93
C LEU A 242 -0.96 -8.72 10.83
N GLN A 243 -0.09 -8.85 9.82
CA GLN A 243 -0.29 -9.69 8.65
C GLN A 243 0.04 -11.16 8.83
N GLN A 244 1.16 -11.51 9.46
CA GLN A 244 1.44 -12.91 9.80
C GLN A 244 0.41 -13.47 10.75
N ALA A 245 -0.10 -12.65 11.66
CA ALA A 245 -1.17 -13.11 12.51
C ALA A 245 -2.54 -13.13 11.78
N TYR A 246 -2.73 -12.38 10.67
CA TYR A 246 -3.85 -12.60 9.74
C TYR A 246 -3.80 -13.99 9.07
N GLU A 247 -2.62 -14.60 8.88
CA GLU A 247 -2.50 -15.95 8.32
C GLU A 247 -3.01 -17.05 9.26
N GLY A 248 -2.98 -16.81 10.57
CA GLY A 248 -3.53 -17.74 11.57
C GLY A 248 -5.06 -17.69 11.70
N LEU A 249 -5.73 -16.74 11.05
CA LEU A 249 -7.16 -16.46 11.22
C LEU A 249 -7.82 -16.23 9.84
N GLU A 250 -8.24 -17.31 9.17
CA GLU A 250 -9.00 -17.30 7.90
C GLU A 250 -10.28 -16.41 7.89
N GLU A 251 -10.68 -15.87 9.04
CA GLU A 251 -11.87 -15.05 9.26
C GLU A 251 -11.61 -13.54 9.37
N TYR A 252 -10.35 -13.07 9.46
CA TYR A 252 -10.10 -11.64 9.61
C TYR A 252 -10.06 -10.93 8.24
N PRO A 253 -10.84 -9.85 8.04
CA PRO A 253 -10.92 -9.17 6.75
C PRO A 253 -9.56 -8.58 6.33
N ARG A 254 -9.15 -8.85 5.09
CA ARG A 254 -7.99 -8.22 4.41
C ARG A 254 -8.28 -6.78 3.98
N ASP A 255 -9.26 -6.16 4.62
CA ASP A 255 -9.72 -4.81 4.34
C ASP A 255 -8.68 -3.88 4.99
N GLY A 256 -7.57 -3.64 4.29
CA GLY A 256 -6.71 -2.52 4.62
C GLY A 256 -7.54 -1.23 4.68
N HIS A 257 -7.09 -0.26 5.46
CA HIS A 257 -7.76 1.02 5.64
C HIS A 257 -7.66 1.93 4.39
N TRP A 258 -7.66 1.33 3.20
CA TRP A 258 -7.57 1.93 1.87
C TRP A 258 -8.67 2.95 1.57
N ASP A 259 -9.78 2.85 2.30
CA ASP A 259 -10.94 3.74 2.19
C ASP A 259 -10.93 4.83 3.29
N GLU A 260 -9.99 4.78 4.24
CA GLU A 260 -9.83 5.77 5.32
C GLU A 260 -8.63 6.70 5.12
N ASP A 261 -7.56 6.24 4.46
CA ASP A 261 -6.38 7.04 4.12
C ASP A 261 -6.11 7.04 2.61
N PRO A 262 -6.30 8.18 1.91
CA PRO A 262 -6.08 8.26 0.47
C PRO A 262 -4.60 8.18 0.06
N SER A 263 -3.66 8.33 1.01
CA SER A 263 -2.22 8.23 0.76
C SER A 263 -1.71 6.80 0.71
N VAL A 264 -2.47 5.83 1.23
CA VAL A 264 -2.09 4.42 1.25
C VAL A 264 -2.39 3.78 -0.09
N MET A 265 -1.35 3.30 -0.78
CA MET A 265 -1.50 2.56 -2.03
C MET A 265 -2.21 1.23 -1.79
N ARG A 266 -3.28 0.94 -2.56
CA ARG A 266 -4.01 -0.33 -2.49
C ARG A 266 -3.15 -1.49 -2.99
N MET A 267 -2.54 -2.22 -2.07
CA MET A 267 -1.71 -3.37 -2.38
C MET A 267 -2.09 -4.59 -1.54
N SER A 268 -2.13 -5.75 -2.18
CA SER A 268 -2.24 -6.99 -1.42
C SER A 268 -0.85 -7.42 -1.00
N TRP A 269 -0.69 -7.82 0.26
CA TRP A 269 0.55 -8.42 0.74
C TRP A 269 0.77 -9.80 0.13
N GLU A 270 1.98 -10.05 -0.35
CA GLU A 270 2.41 -11.37 -0.79
C GLU A 270 3.24 -12.04 0.32
N PRO A 271 2.71 -13.00 1.08
CA PRO A 271 3.39 -13.50 2.27
C PRO A 271 4.62 -14.37 2.01
N ASN A 272 4.72 -14.95 0.82
CA ASN A 272 5.83 -15.81 0.42
C ASN A 272 6.22 -15.52 -1.03
N PRO A 273 6.76 -14.32 -1.32
CA PRO A 273 7.15 -13.96 -2.67
C PRO A 273 8.27 -14.89 -3.12
N ALA A 274 8.26 -15.25 -4.40
CA ALA A 274 9.30 -16.09 -4.97
C ALA A 274 10.65 -15.36 -4.94
N VAL A 275 11.61 -15.90 -4.19
CA VAL A 275 12.98 -15.40 -4.12
C VAL A 275 13.92 -16.39 -4.79
N ALA A 276 14.88 -15.89 -5.56
CA ALA A 276 15.85 -16.74 -6.23
C ALA A 276 16.71 -17.52 -5.22
N GLU A 277 16.94 -18.81 -5.47
CA GLU A 277 17.81 -19.65 -4.61
C GLU A 277 19.23 -19.07 -4.49
N LYS A 278 19.76 -18.54 -5.61
CA LYS A 278 21.02 -17.82 -5.66
C LYS A 278 20.79 -16.33 -5.93
N LEU A 279 20.97 -15.54 -4.88
CA LEU A 279 20.90 -14.07 -4.91
C LEU A 279 22.19 -13.44 -5.44
N SER A 280 22.05 -12.29 -6.11
CA SER A 280 23.12 -11.34 -6.43
C SER A 280 22.97 -10.11 -5.53
N ILE A 281 23.82 -9.98 -4.51
CA ILE A 281 23.75 -8.91 -3.51
C ILE A 281 24.79 -7.84 -3.81
N GLY A 282 24.34 -6.60 -4.00
CA GLY A 282 25.22 -5.45 -4.07
C GLY A 282 25.77 -5.08 -2.69
N ILE A 283 27.02 -4.63 -2.62
CA ILE A 283 27.63 -4.09 -1.40
C ILE A 283 28.15 -2.69 -1.65
N LEU A 284 27.65 -1.73 -0.87
CA LEU A 284 28.09 -0.34 -0.86
C LEU A 284 28.75 -0.03 0.48
N GLY A 285 30.06 0.18 0.49
CA GLY A 285 30.81 0.50 1.71
C GLY A 285 30.89 1.99 2.04
N PHE A 286 31.07 2.84 1.04
CA PHE A 286 31.25 4.28 1.19
C PHE A 286 30.23 5.01 0.32
N ASP A 287 29.45 5.93 0.90
CA ASP A 287 28.45 6.72 0.18
C ASP A 287 29.08 7.83 -0.70
N GLY A 288 30.40 8.01 -0.63
CA GLY A 288 31.10 9.09 -1.33
C GLY A 288 31.05 10.43 -0.60
N VAL A 289 30.51 10.47 0.63
CA VAL A 289 30.39 11.67 1.45
C VAL A 289 31.04 11.49 2.81
N VAL A 290 30.66 10.48 3.60
CA VAL A 290 31.20 10.21 4.95
C VAL A 290 31.62 8.75 5.07
N MET A 291 32.89 8.50 5.39
CA MET A 291 33.44 7.15 5.53
C MET A 291 32.97 6.50 6.84
N PRO A 292 32.42 5.28 6.80
CA PRO A 292 32.07 4.57 8.01
C PRO A 292 33.29 4.20 8.86
N HIS A 293 33.09 4.14 10.16
CA HIS A 293 34.11 3.72 11.11
C HIS A 293 34.49 2.25 10.89
N PRO A 294 35.71 1.85 11.33
CA PRO A 294 36.21 0.49 11.24
C PRO A 294 35.24 -0.64 11.59
N PRO A 295 34.44 -0.57 12.68
CA PRO A 295 33.52 -1.66 13.04
C PRO A 295 32.42 -1.87 11.99
N ILE A 296 31.88 -0.78 11.43
CA ILE A 296 30.84 -0.85 10.39
C ILE A 296 31.40 -1.50 9.12
N LEU A 297 32.59 -1.07 8.69
CA LEU A 297 33.26 -1.64 7.51
C LEU A 297 33.64 -3.11 7.72
N ARG A 298 34.04 -3.49 8.93
CA ARG A 298 34.30 -4.89 9.29
C ARG A 298 33.01 -5.70 9.22
N GLY A 299 31.93 -5.23 9.84
CA GLY A 299 30.61 -5.88 9.77
C GLY A 299 30.16 -6.13 8.32
N LEU A 300 30.34 -5.14 7.44
CA LEU A 300 30.03 -5.27 6.02
C LEU A 300 30.89 -6.34 5.31
N ARG A 301 32.20 -6.37 5.56
CA ARG A 301 33.12 -7.39 5.02
C ARG A 301 32.78 -8.80 5.52
N GLU A 302 32.44 -8.93 6.79
CA GLU A 302 32.06 -10.21 7.40
C GLU A 302 30.73 -10.73 6.83
N ALA A 303 29.73 -9.85 6.70
CA ALA A 303 28.46 -10.18 6.05
C ALA A 303 28.70 -10.63 4.59
N ALA A 304 29.50 -9.88 3.83
CA ALA A 304 29.88 -10.23 2.47
C ALA A 304 30.53 -11.62 2.36
N LYS A 305 31.42 -11.95 3.30
CA LYS A 305 32.10 -13.26 3.35
C LYS A 305 31.10 -14.38 3.61
N LYS A 306 30.16 -14.18 4.55
CA LYS A 306 29.16 -15.19 4.90
C LYS A 306 28.14 -15.41 3.77
N LEU A 307 27.71 -14.35 3.09
CA LEU A 307 26.84 -14.43 1.91
C LEU A 307 27.48 -15.28 0.80
N ARG A 308 28.76 -15.04 0.50
CA ARG A 308 29.51 -15.87 -0.46
C ARG A 308 29.62 -17.32 -0.01
N ALA A 309 29.85 -17.56 1.28
CA ALA A 309 29.91 -18.92 1.84
C ALA A 309 28.56 -19.66 1.77
N ALA A 310 27.45 -18.92 1.84
CA ALA A 310 26.09 -19.45 1.65
C ALA A 310 25.73 -19.69 0.17
N GLY A 311 26.63 -19.40 -0.78
CA GLY A 311 26.44 -19.65 -2.21
C GLY A 311 25.87 -18.47 -2.99
N HIS A 312 25.59 -17.34 -2.32
CA HIS A 312 25.15 -16.11 -2.98
C HIS A 312 26.29 -15.40 -3.69
N GLU A 313 25.95 -14.67 -4.76
CA GLU A 313 26.86 -13.76 -5.43
C GLU A 313 26.89 -12.41 -4.69
N VAL A 314 28.08 -11.82 -4.57
CA VAL A 314 28.27 -10.53 -3.91
C VAL A 314 29.11 -9.64 -4.82
N VAL A 315 28.56 -8.50 -5.22
CA VAL A 315 29.18 -7.55 -6.15
C VAL A 315 29.38 -6.19 -5.47
N GLU A 316 30.51 -5.54 -5.73
CA GLU A 316 30.76 -4.19 -5.21
C GLU A 316 29.99 -3.15 -6.03
N ILE A 317 29.33 -2.23 -5.34
CA ILE A 317 28.52 -1.16 -5.91
C ILE A 317 29.15 0.18 -5.53
N ALA A 318 29.34 1.05 -6.52
CA ALA A 318 29.81 2.41 -6.29
C ALA A 318 28.64 3.30 -5.83
N PRO A 319 28.87 4.33 -5.00
CA PRO A 319 27.81 5.27 -4.67
C PRO A 319 27.35 6.03 -5.91
N TYR A 320 26.03 6.17 -6.10
CA TYR A 320 25.47 6.96 -7.20
C TYR A 320 25.08 8.36 -6.73
N GLN A 321 26.02 9.31 -6.78
CA GLN A 321 25.76 10.73 -6.49
C GLN A 321 25.02 11.00 -5.15
N HIS A 322 25.39 10.33 -4.05
CA HIS A 322 24.66 10.46 -2.77
C HIS A 322 24.71 11.89 -2.20
N LEU A 323 25.75 12.67 -2.51
CA LEU A 323 25.78 14.09 -2.16
C LEU A 323 24.65 14.87 -2.85
N ARG A 324 24.36 14.59 -4.14
CA ARG A 324 23.23 15.21 -4.85
C ARG A 324 21.91 14.81 -4.22
N ALA A 325 21.76 13.56 -3.79
CA ALA A 325 20.57 13.12 -3.06
C ALA A 325 20.36 13.93 -1.77
N TRP A 326 21.44 14.16 -1.00
CA TRP A 326 21.41 15.03 0.17
C TRP A 326 21.03 16.48 -0.18
N GLU A 327 21.66 17.05 -1.21
CA GLU A 327 21.40 18.42 -1.69
C GLU A 327 19.96 18.63 -2.19
N ILE A 328 19.29 17.56 -2.62
CA ILE A 328 17.86 17.58 -2.98
C ILE A 328 16.98 17.40 -1.74
N ALA A 329 17.25 16.38 -0.92
CA ALA A 329 16.40 15.96 0.18
C ALA A 329 16.40 16.96 1.34
N TYR A 330 17.57 17.47 1.73
CA TYR A 330 17.71 18.32 2.91
C TYR A 330 16.90 19.62 2.81
N PRO A 331 16.92 20.37 1.68
CA PRO A 331 16.04 21.52 1.50
C PRO A 331 14.54 21.16 1.49
N LEU A 332 14.17 19.99 0.95
CA LEU A 332 12.77 19.53 0.95
C LEU A 332 12.26 19.25 2.37
N TYR A 333 13.08 18.69 3.26
CA TYR A 333 12.73 18.52 4.68
C TYR A 333 12.42 19.85 5.37
N TYR A 334 13.04 20.94 4.92
CA TYR A 334 12.93 22.27 5.50
C TYR A 334 12.35 23.29 4.52
N ALA A 335 11.38 22.89 3.69
CA ALA A 335 10.80 23.77 2.68
C ALA A 335 10.28 25.10 3.26
N THR A 336 9.82 25.10 4.51
CA THR A 336 9.34 26.30 5.23
C THR A 336 10.43 27.06 5.99
N GLY A 337 11.70 26.66 5.89
CA GLY A 337 12.79 27.22 6.68
C GLY A 337 12.69 26.93 8.18
N ALA A 338 12.07 25.80 8.54
CA ALA A 338 11.82 25.35 9.92
C ALA A 338 11.04 26.38 10.76
N LYS A 339 10.18 27.19 10.13
CA LYS A 339 9.42 28.26 10.81
C LYS A 339 8.53 27.72 11.92
N GLU A 340 7.82 26.63 11.66
CA GLU A 340 6.88 26.00 12.58
C GLU A 340 7.63 25.43 13.79
N ILE A 341 8.75 24.77 13.54
CA ILE A 341 9.67 24.24 14.56
C ILE A 341 10.17 25.37 15.47
N LYS A 342 10.70 26.45 14.89
CA LYS A 342 11.18 27.63 15.62
C LYS A 342 10.07 28.30 16.42
N ALA A 343 8.87 28.40 15.86
CA ALA A 343 7.71 28.99 16.53
C ALA A 343 7.25 28.16 17.73
N ASN A 344 7.20 26.83 17.61
CA ASN A 344 6.80 25.95 18.72
C ASN A 344 7.79 25.97 19.89
N ILE A 345 9.10 26.02 19.60
CA ILE A 345 10.15 26.17 20.62
C ILE A 345 10.05 27.54 21.30
N ALA A 346 9.89 28.61 20.52
CA ALA A 346 9.72 29.96 21.07
C ALA A 346 8.45 30.07 21.93
N ALA A 347 7.35 29.42 21.55
CA ALA A 347 6.10 29.40 22.32
C ALA A 347 6.25 28.69 23.68
N GLY A 348 7.19 27.75 23.80
CA GLY A 348 7.52 27.08 25.06
C GLY A 348 8.51 27.84 25.95
N ASP A 349 9.11 28.93 25.46
CA ASP A 349 10.25 29.62 26.09
C ASP A 349 11.37 28.64 26.48
N GLU A 350 11.60 27.64 25.63
CA GLU A 350 12.54 26.54 25.88
C GLU A 350 13.84 26.71 25.07
N PRO A 351 15.02 26.36 25.64
CA PRO A 351 16.29 26.46 24.92
C PRO A 351 16.50 25.29 23.95
N TRP A 352 17.36 25.49 22.95
CA TRP A 352 17.80 24.42 22.07
C TRP A 352 18.87 23.53 22.73
N PHE A 353 18.92 22.26 22.34
CA PHE A 353 20.07 21.39 22.59
C PHE A 353 21.14 21.62 21.51
N PRO A 354 22.45 21.58 21.82
CA PRO A 354 23.51 21.95 20.89
C PRO A 354 23.45 21.29 19.50
N ALA A 355 23.21 19.98 19.40
CA ALA A 355 23.10 19.30 18.09
C ALA A 355 21.87 19.76 17.30
N ILE A 356 20.73 19.89 17.98
CA ILE A 356 19.45 20.33 17.40
C ILE A 356 19.55 21.81 16.99
N GLU A 357 20.27 22.63 17.78
CA GLU A 357 20.53 24.03 17.51
C GLU A 357 21.32 24.20 16.21
N LYS A 358 22.44 23.49 16.07
CA LYS A 358 23.26 23.50 14.85
C LYS A 358 22.44 23.15 13.61
N LEU A 359 21.54 22.18 13.74
CA LEU A 359 20.68 21.74 12.65
C LEU A 359 19.65 22.81 12.22
N HIS A 360 18.97 23.44 13.19
CA HIS A 360 17.84 24.35 12.91
C HIS A 360 18.24 25.83 12.79
N GLN A 361 19.42 26.19 13.29
CA GLN A 361 20.02 27.52 13.13
C GLN A 361 21.06 27.57 12.00
N ASN A 362 21.10 26.55 11.14
CA ASN A 362 21.92 26.57 9.94
C ASN A 362 21.56 27.81 9.08
N PRO A 363 22.52 28.71 8.78
CA PRO A 363 22.26 29.92 8.01
C PRO A 363 21.81 29.66 6.56
N ASP A 364 22.10 28.47 6.03
CA ASP A 364 21.65 28.05 4.69
C ASP A 364 20.17 27.60 4.67
N LEU A 365 19.57 27.42 5.84
CA LEU A 365 18.19 27.00 6.00
C LEU A 365 17.25 28.20 5.80
N LYS A 366 16.77 28.34 4.58
CA LYS A 366 15.83 29.40 4.15
C LYS A 366 14.47 28.80 3.76
N GLU A 367 13.43 29.61 3.87
CA GLU A 367 12.14 29.28 3.27
C GLU A 367 12.28 29.25 1.74
N LEU A 368 11.69 28.23 1.13
CA LEU A 368 11.68 28.03 -0.31
C LEU A 368 10.39 28.57 -0.90
N SER A 369 10.49 29.23 -2.05
CA SER A 369 9.34 29.56 -2.87
C SER A 369 8.72 28.28 -3.47
N ALA A 370 7.44 28.33 -3.82
CA ALA A 370 6.78 27.22 -4.52
C ALA A 370 7.56 26.76 -5.77
N LYS A 371 8.15 27.72 -6.52
CA LYS A 371 9.00 27.41 -7.68
C LYS A 371 10.25 26.62 -7.30
N GLU A 372 10.92 26.99 -6.20
CA GLU A 372 12.10 26.25 -5.72
C GLU A 372 11.72 24.84 -5.27
N VAL A 373 10.58 24.68 -4.59
CA VAL A 373 10.05 23.35 -4.20
C VAL A 373 9.76 22.51 -5.44
N TYR A 374 9.05 23.05 -6.45
CA TYR A 374 8.79 22.32 -7.70
C TYR A 374 10.06 21.93 -8.44
N ASN A 375 11.10 22.78 -8.44
CA ASN A 375 12.38 22.45 -9.05
C ASN A 375 13.09 21.30 -8.31
N LEU A 376 13.02 21.27 -6.97
CA LEU A 376 13.60 20.20 -6.16
C LEU A 376 12.82 18.89 -6.33
N GLN A 377 11.50 18.94 -6.43
CA GLN A 377 10.67 17.77 -6.73
C GLN A 377 10.98 17.20 -8.13
N ALA A 378 11.12 18.07 -9.14
CA ALA A 378 11.56 17.64 -10.47
C ALA A 378 12.97 17.00 -10.43
N ALA A 379 13.89 17.55 -9.63
CA ALA A 379 15.22 16.96 -9.44
C ALA A 379 15.16 15.62 -8.69
N GLN A 380 14.25 15.45 -7.72
CA GLN A 380 14.00 14.18 -7.05
C GLN A 380 13.50 13.12 -8.04
N ASP A 381 12.55 13.46 -8.91
CA ASP A 381 12.02 12.51 -9.91
C ASP A 381 13.06 12.15 -10.98
N GLU A 382 13.86 13.13 -11.42
CA GLU A 382 15.00 12.87 -12.31
C GLU A 382 16.00 11.92 -11.65
N TYR A 383 16.35 12.18 -10.39
CA TYR A 383 17.26 11.36 -9.60
C TYR A 383 16.75 9.93 -9.40
N ARG A 384 15.44 9.75 -9.13
CA ARG A 384 14.79 8.42 -9.07
C ARG A 384 14.92 7.66 -10.38
N GLY A 385 14.67 8.33 -11.50
CA GLY A 385 14.82 7.73 -12.83
C GLY A 385 16.27 7.36 -13.17
N GLU A 386 17.22 8.22 -12.80
CA GLU A 386 18.66 7.95 -12.91
C GLU A 386 19.10 6.75 -12.06
N TYR A 387 18.67 6.69 -10.80
CA TYR A 387 19.05 5.62 -9.89
C TYR A 387 18.44 4.28 -10.29
N LEU A 388 17.19 4.26 -10.80
CA LEU A 388 16.61 3.04 -11.36
C LEU A 388 17.41 2.51 -12.55
N ARG A 389 17.89 3.41 -13.44
CA ARG A 389 18.81 3.01 -14.53
C ARG A 389 20.12 2.48 -13.98
N TYR A 390 20.69 3.13 -12.96
CA TYR A 390 21.90 2.68 -12.27
C TYR A 390 21.71 1.27 -11.66
N TRP A 391 20.60 1.04 -10.98
CA TRP A 391 20.23 -0.27 -10.43
C TRP A 391 20.11 -1.32 -11.54
N ASN A 392 19.38 -1.03 -12.61
CA ASN A 392 19.21 -1.97 -13.72
C ASN A 392 20.54 -2.27 -14.43
N ASP A 393 21.43 -1.28 -14.54
CA ASP A 393 22.77 -1.44 -15.11
C ASP A 393 23.68 -2.37 -14.30
N THR A 394 23.34 -2.68 -13.04
CA THR A 394 24.07 -3.68 -12.25
C THR A 394 23.99 -5.09 -12.86
N VAL A 395 23.09 -5.35 -13.82
CA VAL A 395 23.12 -6.57 -14.64
C VAL A 395 24.47 -6.82 -15.32
N LYS A 396 25.24 -5.74 -15.57
CA LYS A 396 26.60 -5.81 -16.13
C LYS A 396 27.64 -6.32 -15.13
N LEU A 397 27.29 -6.33 -13.84
CA LEU A 397 28.16 -6.70 -12.72
C LEU A 397 27.85 -8.10 -12.17
N THR A 398 26.67 -8.65 -12.48
CA THR A 398 26.21 -9.94 -11.95
C THR A 398 26.44 -11.08 -12.95
N SER A 399 26.65 -12.29 -12.45
CA SER A 399 26.71 -13.51 -13.27
C SER A 399 25.33 -14.12 -13.53
N THR A 400 24.29 -13.63 -12.86
CA THR A 400 22.91 -14.16 -12.93
C THR A 400 22.14 -13.67 -14.15
N GLY A 401 22.66 -12.69 -14.89
CA GLY A 401 21.95 -12.07 -16.02
C GLY A 401 20.77 -11.19 -15.60
N ARG A 402 20.67 -10.86 -14.30
CA ARG A 402 19.67 -9.96 -13.71
C ARG A 402 20.37 -8.84 -12.92
N PRO A 403 19.76 -7.67 -12.72
CA PRO A 403 20.24 -6.70 -11.74
C PRO A 403 20.42 -7.32 -10.34
N ILE A 404 21.14 -6.64 -9.45
CA ILE A 404 21.22 -7.06 -8.04
C ILE A 404 19.82 -7.22 -7.45
N ASP A 405 19.64 -8.27 -6.64
CA ASP A 405 18.37 -8.59 -5.99
C ASP A 405 18.11 -7.65 -4.80
N ALA A 406 19.17 -7.24 -4.10
CA ALA A 406 19.16 -6.26 -3.00
C ALA A 406 20.55 -5.63 -2.81
N LEU A 407 20.60 -4.52 -2.07
CA LEU A 407 21.82 -3.78 -1.73
C LEU A 407 22.05 -3.80 -0.21
N LEU A 408 23.19 -4.34 0.22
CA LEU A 408 23.64 -4.31 1.61
C LEU A 408 24.62 -3.13 1.81
N CYS A 409 24.32 -2.24 2.75
CA CYS A 409 25.13 -1.06 3.02
C CYS A 409 25.06 -0.62 4.50
N PRO A 410 25.93 0.29 4.95
CA PRO A 410 25.79 0.93 6.26
C PRO A 410 24.44 1.68 6.39
N ILE A 411 23.82 1.62 7.56
CA ILE A 411 22.71 2.54 7.91
C ILE A 411 23.22 3.91 8.38
N ASN A 412 24.42 3.92 8.96
CA ASN A 412 25.04 5.07 9.56
C ASN A 412 26.57 4.87 9.52
N PRO A 413 27.40 5.92 9.41
CA PRO A 413 28.84 5.76 9.42
C PRO A 413 29.40 5.33 10.78
N CYS A 414 28.60 5.34 11.85
CA CYS A 414 29.02 4.93 13.18
C CYS A 414 27.99 3.99 13.84
N ALA A 415 28.42 3.16 14.80
CA ALA A 415 27.52 2.29 15.56
C ALA A 415 26.58 3.06 16.50
N SER A 416 27.00 4.24 16.98
CA SER A 416 26.16 5.24 17.66
C SER A 416 26.93 6.57 17.71
N TYR A 417 26.37 7.65 18.23
CA TYR A 417 27.07 8.94 18.36
C TYR A 417 27.23 9.35 19.82
N PRO A 418 28.26 10.15 20.16
CA PRO A 418 28.27 10.87 21.42
C PRO A 418 27.08 11.84 21.47
N HIS A 419 26.64 12.16 22.69
CA HIS A 419 25.62 13.17 22.87
C HIS A 419 26.04 14.54 22.32
N ASP A 420 25.06 15.33 21.87
CA ASP A 420 25.25 16.69 21.35
C ASP A 420 26.12 16.77 20.07
N PHE A 421 26.27 15.64 19.37
CA PHE A 421 26.94 15.53 18.09
C PHE A 421 25.97 15.69 16.91
N LEU A 422 26.35 16.45 15.88
CA LEU A 422 25.56 16.60 14.66
C LEU A 422 25.82 15.42 13.72
N THR A 423 24.86 14.50 13.65
CA THR A 423 25.00 13.23 12.94
C THR A 423 24.89 13.36 11.42
N TRP A 424 25.64 12.54 10.66
CA TRP A 424 25.41 12.33 9.23
C TRP A 424 24.43 11.17 9.01
N TRP A 425 23.26 11.44 8.43
CA TRP A 425 22.25 10.42 8.12
C TRP A 425 22.03 10.22 6.61
N GLY A 426 22.99 10.64 5.77
CA GLY A 426 22.89 10.50 4.31
C GLY A 426 22.72 9.06 3.81
N TYR A 427 23.27 8.09 4.56
CA TYR A 427 23.06 6.66 4.35
C TYR A 427 21.59 6.22 4.44
N ALA A 428 20.74 6.97 5.14
CA ALA A 428 19.29 6.72 5.19
C ALA A 428 18.52 7.64 4.23
N THR A 429 18.91 8.93 4.14
CA THR A 429 18.27 9.93 3.28
C THR A 429 18.15 9.48 1.82
N GLN A 430 19.17 8.81 1.31
CA GLN A 430 19.19 8.26 -0.04
C GLN A 430 17.94 7.41 -0.34
N TRP A 431 17.59 6.50 0.57
CA TRP A 431 16.50 5.54 0.37
C TRP A 431 15.13 6.19 0.57
N SER A 432 15.03 7.14 1.50
CA SER A 432 13.83 7.99 1.62
C SER A 432 13.58 8.85 0.38
N LEU A 433 14.63 9.42 -0.23
CA LEU A 433 14.48 10.21 -1.45
C LEU A 433 14.00 9.33 -2.63
N LEU A 434 14.52 8.10 -2.70
CA LEU A 434 14.17 7.12 -3.73
C LEU A 434 12.83 6.42 -3.50
N ASP A 435 12.29 6.46 -2.29
CA ASP A 435 11.15 5.66 -1.85
C ASP A 435 11.44 4.15 -1.94
N TYR A 436 12.61 3.75 -1.44
CA TYR A 436 13.10 2.37 -1.46
C TYR A 436 13.04 1.78 -0.04
N PRO A 437 12.41 0.60 0.15
CA PRO A 437 12.30 -0.02 1.45
C PRO A 437 13.67 -0.52 1.93
N GLY A 438 13.85 -0.53 3.25
CA GLY A 438 15.06 -1.01 3.90
C GLY A 438 14.79 -1.71 5.21
N ILE A 439 15.51 -2.81 5.46
CA ILE A 439 15.51 -3.53 6.75
C ILE A 439 16.87 -3.38 7.43
N ILE A 440 16.86 -3.17 8.75
CA ILE A 440 18.08 -3.03 9.55
C ILE A 440 18.47 -4.40 10.10
N LEU A 441 19.73 -4.78 9.88
CA LEU A 441 20.30 -6.07 10.26
C LEU A 441 21.42 -5.85 11.28
N PRO A 442 21.27 -6.32 12.52
CA PRO A 442 22.40 -6.48 13.43
C PRO A 442 23.43 -7.44 12.82
N VAL A 443 24.71 -7.11 12.92
CA VAL A 443 25.78 -7.97 12.34
C VAL A 443 26.91 -8.28 13.31
N GLY A 444 26.93 -7.67 14.49
CA GLY A 444 27.92 -7.95 15.52
C GLY A 444 28.08 -6.82 16.52
N PHE A 445 29.24 -6.79 17.17
CA PHE A 445 29.63 -5.74 18.11
C PHE A 445 31.00 -5.17 17.71
N ALA A 446 31.21 -3.91 18.01
CA ALA A 446 32.51 -3.26 17.89
C ALA A 446 33.48 -3.84 18.93
N ASP A 447 34.73 -3.98 18.53
CA ASP A 447 35.80 -4.55 19.34
C ASP A 447 36.98 -3.59 19.33
N LYS A 448 37.30 -3.02 20.49
CA LYS A 448 38.35 -2.00 20.60
C LYS A 448 39.76 -2.48 20.20
N ASP A 449 40.00 -3.79 20.24
CA ASP A 449 41.32 -4.39 19.97
C ASP A 449 41.46 -4.76 18.48
N ILE A 450 40.34 -4.87 17.75
CA ILE A 450 40.30 -5.19 16.32
C ILE A 450 40.00 -3.94 15.48
N ASP A 451 39.04 -3.14 15.91
CA ASP A 451 38.50 -1.99 15.19
C ASP A 451 39.34 -0.73 15.49
N LEU A 452 40.63 -0.78 15.15
CA LEU A 452 41.51 0.36 15.39
C LEU A 452 41.24 1.49 14.38
N LYS A 453 41.41 2.74 14.85
CA LYS A 453 41.29 3.93 14.01
C LYS A 453 42.28 3.86 12.84
N ASP A 454 41.79 4.00 11.62
CA ASP A 454 42.62 3.98 10.42
C ASP A 454 43.36 5.32 10.25
N THR A 455 44.58 5.39 10.77
CA THR A 455 45.44 6.58 10.66
C THR A 455 45.92 6.91 9.24
N THR A 456 45.66 6.03 8.26
CA THR A 456 46.05 6.25 6.85
C THR A 456 44.96 6.92 6.03
N TYR A 457 43.70 6.85 6.49
CA TYR A 457 42.57 7.49 5.85
C TYR A 457 42.67 9.01 5.94
N LYS A 458 42.29 9.70 4.86
CA LYS A 458 42.23 11.16 4.79
C LYS A 458 40.79 11.56 4.49
N PRO A 459 40.11 12.23 5.43
CA PRO A 459 38.75 12.69 5.21
C PRO A 459 38.64 13.62 3.99
N ILE A 460 37.56 13.47 3.23
CA ILE A 460 37.40 14.13 1.93
C ILE A 460 36.61 15.45 2.00
N ASN A 461 35.94 15.72 3.12
CA ASN A 461 35.21 16.96 3.40
C ASN A 461 35.09 17.17 4.92
N ASN A 462 34.46 18.28 5.34
CA ASN A 462 34.34 18.62 6.77
C ASN A 462 33.48 17.63 7.57
N GLN A 463 32.37 17.15 7.00
CA GLN A 463 31.47 16.20 7.69
C GLN A 463 32.19 14.86 7.92
N ASP A 464 32.94 14.42 6.92
CA ASP A 464 33.77 13.23 6.98
C ASP A 464 34.92 13.39 7.99
N GLN A 465 35.51 14.58 8.08
CA GLN A 465 36.54 14.90 9.07
C GLN A 465 35.98 14.83 10.50
N GLU A 466 34.82 15.45 10.75
CA GLU A 466 34.14 15.39 12.05
C GLU A 466 33.82 13.94 12.43
N ASN A 467 33.27 13.15 11.50
CA ASN A 467 32.99 11.74 11.73
C ASN A 467 34.28 10.94 12.01
N TYR A 468 35.34 11.13 11.23
CA TYR A 468 36.61 10.46 11.45
C TYR A 468 37.22 10.82 12.82
N ASP A 469 37.13 12.09 13.23
CA ASP A 469 37.73 12.58 14.46
C ASP A 469 37.05 12.03 15.71
N ILE A 470 35.72 11.86 15.71
CA ILE A 470 34.99 11.32 16.87
C ILE A 470 35.26 9.85 17.16
N TYR A 471 35.83 9.08 16.22
CA TYR A 471 36.04 7.65 16.45
C TYR A 471 37.08 7.38 17.54
N ASP A 472 36.64 6.72 18.60
CA ASP A 472 37.44 6.18 19.70
C ASP A 472 37.09 4.70 19.93
N PRO A 473 37.99 3.74 19.65
CA PRO A 473 37.72 2.32 19.86
C PRO A 473 37.25 1.97 21.28
N ILE A 474 37.68 2.72 22.30
CA ILE A 474 37.30 2.46 23.70
C ILE A 474 35.86 2.87 23.97
N LEU A 475 35.42 4.02 23.44
CA LEU A 475 34.06 4.52 23.68
C LEU A 475 33.00 3.64 22.99
N TRP A 476 33.33 3.05 21.84
CA TRP A 476 32.45 2.13 21.10
C TRP A 476 32.70 0.65 21.40
N ASP A 477 33.56 0.29 22.35
CA ASP A 477 33.77 -1.12 22.69
C ASP A 477 32.44 -1.79 23.06
N LYS A 478 32.11 -2.89 22.38
CA LYS A 478 30.86 -3.65 22.53
C LYS A 478 29.60 -2.89 22.13
N ALA A 479 29.73 -1.74 21.47
CA ALA A 479 28.60 -1.11 20.82
C ALA A 479 28.08 -2.02 19.71
N PRO A 480 26.76 -2.22 19.60
CA PRO A 480 26.21 -3.12 18.61
C PRO A 480 26.32 -2.48 17.20
N ILE A 481 26.62 -3.29 16.19
CA ILE A 481 26.83 -2.87 14.79
C ILE A 481 25.65 -3.31 13.93
N SER A 482 25.07 -2.37 13.19
CA SER A 482 24.01 -2.66 12.21
C SER A 482 24.42 -2.29 10.79
N LEU A 483 23.85 -3.02 9.84
CA LEU A 483 23.80 -2.69 8.42
C LEU A 483 22.33 -2.55 8.00
N GLN A 484 22.09 -2.08 6.77
CA GLN A 484 20.78 -2.10 6.15
C GLN A 484 20.81 -2.86 4.83
N LEU A 485 19.73 -3.60 4.57
CA LEU A 485 19.45 -4.23 3.29
C LEU A 485 18.31 -3.47 2.61
N VAL A 486 18.55 -3.01 1.39
CA VAL A 486 17.65 -2.15 0.61
C VAL A 486 17.21 -2.87 -0.65
N ALA A 487 15.94 -2.73 -1.01
CA ALA A 487 15.39 -3.19 -2.30
C ALA A 487 14.71 -2.03 -3.02
N ARG A 488 14.11 -2.31 -4.18
CA ARG A 488 13.39 -1.29 -4.95
C ARG A 488 12.02 -1.02 -4.32
N ASN A 489 11.44 0.11 -4.70
CA ASN A 489 10.09 0.51 -4.28
C ASN A 489 9.08 -0.65 -4.42
N LEU A 490 8.25 -0.85 -3.40
CA LEU A 490 7.22 -1.90 -3.27
C LEU A 490 7.77 -3.34 -3.30
N GLU A 491 9.03 -3.55 -2.92
CA GLU A 491 9.64 -4.90 -2.76
C GLU A 491 9.84 -5.26 -1.27
N ASP A 492 9.00 -4.74 -0.38
CA ASP A 492 9.03 -4.99 1.07
C ASP A 492 8.96 -6.49 1.39
N GLU A 493 8.01 -7.22 0.83
CA GLU A 493 7.84 -8.66 1.06
C GLU A 493 9.05 -9.45 0.55
N LYS A 494 9.63 -9.02 -0.57
CA LYS A 494 10.85 -9.62 -1.11
C LYS A 494 12.03 -9.41 -0.15
N LEU A 495 12.20 -8.22 0.43
CA LEU A 495 13.23 -7.99 1.45
C LEU A 495 13.08 -8.93 2.64
N LEU A 496 11.84 -9.21 3.05
CA LEU A 496 11.53 -10.09 4.17
C LEU A 496 11.70 -11.57 3.85
N ALA A 497 11.43 -11.96 2.61
CA ALA A 497 11.58 -13.32 2.12
C ALA A 497 13.02 -13.67 1.74
N ILE A 498 13.84 -12.67 1.44
CA ILE A 498 15.27 -12.84 1.26
C ILE A 498 15.86 -13.32 2.60
N ASP A 499 16.19 -14.62 2.67
CA ASP A 499 16.87 -15.27 3.81
C ASP A 499 18.36 -14.85 3.91
N LEU A 500 18.60 -13.53 3.82
CA LEU A 500 19.90 -12.93 4.13
C LEU A 500 20.22 -13.08 5.61
N VAL A 501 19.20 -13.13 6.46
CA VAL A 501 19.36 -13.16 7.91
C VAL A 501 20.05 -14.46 8.34
N GLY A 502 19.56 -15.63 7.90
CA GLY A 502 20.20 -16.90 8.23
C GLY A 502 21.64 -17.01 7.72
N SER A 503 21.95 -16.39 6.57
CA SER A 503 23.29 -16.42 5.97
C SER A 503 24.25 -15.40 6.59
N VAL A 504 23.79 -14.22 7.03
CA VAL A 504 24.62 -13.20 7.71
C VAL A 504 24.90 -13.54 9.19
N TYR A 505 24.01 -14.28 9.87
CA TYR A 505 24.14 -14.58 11.29
C TYR A 505 24.86 -15.89 11.63
N GLN A 506 24.98 -16.84 10.71
CA GLN A 506 25.64 -18.12 10.99
C GLN A 506 27.09 -17.91 11.47
N GLY A 507 27.34 -18.22 12.76
CA GLY A 507 28.69 -18.31 13.35
C GLY A 507 29.01 -17.37 14.53
N GLY A 508 28.09 -16.54 15.04
CA GLY A 508 28.33 -15.72 16.23
C GLY A 508 27.96 -16.44 17.53
N GLU A 509 28.94 -16.99 18.26
CA GLU A 509 28.73 -17.35 19.66
C GLU A 509 28.33 -16.10 20.44
N GLY A 510 27.17 -16.14 21.12
CA GLY A 510 26.68 -15.06 22.00
C GLY A 510 25.34 -14.43 21.62
N TRP A 511 24.87 -14.55 20.36
CA TRP A 511 23.51 -14.11 19.99
C TRP A 511 22.45 -15.19 20.23
N TYR A 512 22.85 -16.45 20.14
CA TYR A 512 21.95 -17.62 20.14
C TYR A 512 21.31 -18.00 21.49
N GLU A 513 21.58 -17.28 22.58
CA GLU A 513 20.85 -17.47 23.84
C GLU A 513 19.65 -16.53 24.00
N VAL A 514 19.43 -15.58 23.08
CA VAL A 514 18.23 -14.73 23.08
C VAL A 514 17.46 -14.97 21.78
N GLY A 515 16.42 -15.79 21.90
CA GLY A 515 15.72 -16.42 20.78
C GLY A 515 14.91 -15.47 19.91
N GLY A 516 15.51 -14.99 18.81
CA GLY A 516 14.81 -14.18 17.81
C GLY A 516 15.02 -14.56 16.35
N THR A 517 15.84 -15.57 16.01
CA THR A 517 16.18 -15.83 14.60
C THR A 517 16.16 -17.30 14.17
N LEU A 518 16.16 -18.26 15.11
CA LEU A 518 15.99 -19.68 14.77
C LEU A 518 14.55 -20.03 14.37
N ALA A 519 13.55 -19.30 14.89
CA ALA A 519 12.14 -19.48 14.56
C ALA A 519 11.80 -19.04 13.12
N TYR A 520 12.54 -18.05 12.57
CA TYR A 520 12.40 -17.59 11.18
C TYR A 520 12.67 -18.73 10.16
N ARG A 521 13.51 -19.70 10.54
CA ARG A 521 13.87 -20.89 9.74
C ARG A 521 12.86 -22.04 9.81
N GLU A 522 12.18 -22.19 10.95
CA GLU A 522 11.11 -23.20 11.16
C GLU A 522 9.79 -22.76 10.48
N LEU A 523 9.55 -21.45 10.37
CA LEU A 523 8.38 -20.88 9.67
C LEU A 523 8.36 -21.19 8.17
N CYS A 524 9.51 -21.23 7.49
CA CYS A 524 9.59 -21.69 6.10
C CYS A 524 9.49 -23.23 5.95
N ARG A 525 9.35 -23.98 7.05
CA ARG A 525 9.44 -25.45 7.06
C ARG A 525 8.35 -26.19 7.84
N PHE A 526 7.32 -25.54 8.39
CA PHE A 526 6.25 -26.28 9.07
C PHE A 526 5.46 -27.15 8.06
N PRO A 527 5.51 -28.49 8.19
CA PRO A 527 4.64 -29.37 7.44
C PRO A 527 3.25 -29.43 8.12
N PRO A 528 2.16 -29.68 7.37
CA PRO A 528 0.85 -29.90 7.99
C PRO A 528 0.88 -31.13 8.92
N PRO A 529 0.10 -31.18 10.01
CA PRO A 529 0.02 -32.36 10.85
C PRO A 529 -0.43 -33.58 10.04
N ILE A 530 0.35 -34.66 10.16
CA ILE A 530 0.30 -35.90 9.36
C ILE A 530 -0.99 -36.69 9.58
N SER A 531 -1.63 -37.10 8.46
CA SER A 531 -2.31 -38.40 8.22
C SER A 531 -3.14 -38.26 6.92
N THR A 532 -2.80 -38.78 5.74
CA THR A 532 -2.49 -40.17 5.35
C THR A 532 -1.82 -40.21 3.96
N ARG A 533 -0.93 -41.19 3.76
CA ARG A 533 -0.20 -41.52 2.51
C ARG A 533 -1.04 -41.41 1.23
N LEU A 534 -0.52 -40.73 0.21
CA LEU A 534 -0.57 -41.13 -1.22
C LEU A 534 0.71 -40.61 -1.94
N SER A 535 1.03 -41.24 -3.06
CA SER A 535 2.32 -41.37 -3.78
C SER A 535 2.80 -40.09 -4.52
N PRO A 536 4.01 -40.08 -5.14
CA PRO A 536 4.68 -38.89 -5.62
C PRO A 536 4.08 -38.43 -6.96
N ASP A 537 3.75 -37.14 -7.04
CA ASP A 537 3.67 -36.27 -8.24
C ASP A 537 2.74 -35.08 -7.90
N SER A 538 3.29 -33.92 -7.49
CA SER A 538 2.47 -32.70 -7.29
C SER A 538 3.26 -31.39 -7.20
N GLU A 539 3.96 -31.01 -8.26
CA GLU A 539 4.04 -29.59 -8.67
C GLU A 539 2.79 -29.36 -9.53
N LEU A 540 1.84 -28.48 -9.15
CA LEU A 540 0.68 -27.97 -9.95
C LEU A 540 -0.51 -27.42 -9.10
N ASN A 541 -0.41 -27.17 -7.78
CA ASN A 541 -1.59 -26.80 -6.95
C ASN A 541 -1.64 -25.38 -6.36
N ALA A 542 -0.70 -24.48 -6.67
CA ALA A 542 -0.61 -23.18 -5.99
C ALA A 542 -1.67 -22.14 -6.42
N THR A 543 -2.33 -22.32 -7.56
CA THR A 543 -3.19 -21.25 -8.12
C THR A 543 -4.68 -21.63 -8.18
N LEU A 544 -5.04 -22.83 -7.69
CA LEU A 544 -6.43 -23.29 -7.67
C LEU A 544 -7.20 -22.94 -6.37
N ASN A 545 -6.47 -22.61 -5.30
CA ASN A 545 -7.07 -22.45 -3.96
C ASN A 545 -7.68 -21.06 -3.69
N VAL A 546 -7.23 -20.00 -4.38
CA VAL A 546 -7.84 -18.66 -4.25
C VAL A 546 -9.27 -18.64 -4.77
N VAL A 547 -9.54 -19.52 -5.74
CA VAL A 547 -10.83 -19.62 -6.38
C VAL A 547 -11.71 -20.51 -5.52
N LEU A 548 -11.38 -21.77 -5.21
CA LEU A 548 -12.29 -22.67 -4.47
C LEU A 548 -12.67 -22.22 -3.03
N GLY A 549 -11.91 -21.36 -2.36
CA GLY A 549 -12.17 -20.90 -0.98
C GLY A 549 -13.48 -20.11 -0.78
N TYR A 550 -13.95 -19.37 -1.80
CA TYR A 550 -15.22 -18.62 -1.72
C TYR A 550 -16.47 -19.52 -1.81
N SER A 551 -16.35 -20.71 -2.43
CA SER A 551 -17.44 -21.69 -2.60
C SER A 551 -17.86 -22.31 -1.28
N VAL A 552 -16.86 -22.66 -0.48
CA VAL A 552 -17.02 -23.44 0.75
C VAL A 552 -17.65 -22.58 1.86
N LYS A 553 -17.26 -21.30 1.97
CA LYS A 553 -17.88 -20.34 2.91
C LYS A 553 -19.34 -20.04 2.56
N LEU A 554 -19.70 -19.88 1.27
CA LEU A 554 -21.10 -19.63 0.90
C LEU A 554 -22.00 -20.85 1.16
N LYS A 555 -21.49 -22.06 0.92
CA LYS A 555 -22.21 -23.31 1.22
C LYS A 555 -22.43 -23.50 2.73
N GLY A 556 -21.45 -23.10 3.56
CA GLY A 556 -21.56 -23.09 5.02
C GLY A 556 -22.63 -22.11 5.53
N ILE A 557 -22.65 -20.89 4.98
CA ILE A 557 -23.64 -19.86 5.33
C ILE A 557 -25.05 -20.27 4.88
N LEU A 558 -25.20 -20.79 3.65
CA LEU A 558 -26.50 -21.23 3.12
C LEU A 558 -27.07 -22.45 3.86
N ASN A 559 -26.22 -23.38 4.30
CA ASN A 559 -26.63 -24.49 5.16
C ASN A 559 -27.03 -24.01 6.57
N SER A 560 -26.34 -23.01 7.13
CA SER A 560 -26.70 -22.41 8.42
C SER A 560 -28.04 -21.65 8.39
N LEU A 561 -28.49 -21.23 7.19
CA LEU A 561 -29.79 -20.61 6.94
C LEU A 561 -30.89 -21.61 6.54
N GLY A 562 -30.62 -22.93 6.61
CA GLY A 562 -31.60 -23.98 6.29
C GLY A 562 -31.89 -24.19 4.81
N MET A 563 -31.08 -23.61 3.91
CA MET A 563 -31.25 -23.70 2.46
C MET A 563 -30.45 -24.88 1.88
N SER A 564 -30.74 -26.10 2.34
CA SER A 564 -30.08 -27.32 1.88
C SER A 564 -30.58 -27.74 0.49
N GLY A 565 -30.05 -27.08 -0.53
CA GLY A 565 -30.39 -27.36 -1.93
C GLY A 565 -29.66 -26.49 -2.97
N VAL A 566 -28.86 -25.52 -2.54
CA VAL A 566 -28.11 -24.64 -3.46
C VAL A 566 -26.84 -25.35 -3.95
N PRO A 567 -26.60 -25.46 -5.27
CA PRO A 567 -25.36 -26.03 -5.81
C PRO A 567 -24.13 -25.29 -5.26
N SER A 568 -23.06 -26.05 -4.98
CA SER A 568 -21.68 -25.55 -4.75
C SER A 568 -21.36 -24.40 -5.71
N ILE A 569 -21.20 -23.17 -5.22
CA ILE A 569 -20.83 -22.02 -6.07
C ILE A 569 -19.33 -22.08 -6.25
N VAL A 570 -18.84 -22.86 -7.21
CA VAL A 570 -17.41 -22.83 -7.54
C VAL A 570 -17.03 -21.42 -8.01
N PRO A 571 -15.97 -20.82 -7.46
CA PRO A 571 -15.76 -19.39 -7.67
C PRO A 571 -15.08 -19.15 -9.03
N PRO A 572 -14.98 -17.89 -9.47
CA PRO A 572 -14.45 -17.56 -10.79
C PRO A 572 -12.96 -17.89 -10.88
N LEU A 573 -12.53 -18.63 -11.90
CA LEU A 573 -11.11 -18.94 -12.13
C LEU A 573 -10.41 -17.78 -12.85
N HIS A 574 -9.36 -17.19 -12.26
CA HIS A 574 -8.58 -16.11 -12.89
C HIS A 574 -7.19 -16.61 -13.27
N LEU A 575 -6.78 -16.41 -14.53
CA LEU A 575 -5.50 -16.83 -15.09
C LEU A 575 -4.83 -15.66 -15.80
N VAL A 576 -3.57 -15.38 -15.44
CA VAL A 576 -2.71 -14.43 -16.16
C VAL A 576 -1.75 -15.23 -17.05
N LEU A 577 -1.81 -14.97 -18.35
CA LEU A 577 -1.03 -15.60 -19.40
C LEU A 577 0.19 -14.73 -19.70
N HIS A 578 1.36 -15.11 -19.16
CA HIS A 578 2.62 -14.38 -19.35
C HIS A 578 3.38 -14.92 -20.56
N ASN A 579 3.58 -14.09 -21.59
CA ASN A 579 4.40 -14.39 -22.79
C ASN A 579 4.10 -15.74 -23.49
N SER A 580 2.95 -16.36 -23.21
CA SER A 580 2.43 -17.57 -23.85
C SER A 580 0.91 -17.57 -23.76
N PHE A 581 0.24 -18.14 -24.76
CA PHE A 581 -1.21 -18.38 -24.70
C PHE A 581 -1.56 -19.79 -24.18
N ASP A 582 -0.56 -20.60 -23.86
CA ASP A 582 -0.80 -21.94 -23.34
C ASP A 582 -1.31 -21.85 -21.90
N ILE A 583 -2.45 -22.50 -21.65
CA ILE A 583 -2.97 -22.66 -20.30
C ILE A 583 -2.12 -23.72 -19.58
N PRO A 584 -1.49 -23.40 -18.43
CA PRO A 584 -0.64 -24.36 -17.71
C PRO A 584 -1.39 -25.64 -17.35
N ALA A 585 -0.68 -26.77 -17.39
CA ALA A 585 -1.27 -28.10 -17.26
C ALA A 585 -2.02 -28.31 -15.93
N GLU A 586 -1.62 -27.62 -14.85
CA GLU A 586 -2.31 -27.55 -13.55
C GLU A 586 -3.81 -27.30 -13.68
N TYR A 587 -4.19 -26.42 -14.59
CA TYR A 587 -5.57 -25.95 -14.64
C TYR A 587 -6.45 -26.82 -15.53
N HIS A 588 -5.87 -27.76 -16.29
CA HIS A 588 -6.61 -28.57 -17.26
C HIS A 588 -7.69 -29.41 -16.59
N GLU A 589 -7.43 -29.95 -15.39
CA GLU A 589 -8.44 -30.73 -14.66
C GLU A 589 -9.56 -29.82 -14.14
N THR A 590 -9.22 -28.65 -13.61
CA THR A 590 -10.21 -27.70 -13.06
C THR A 590 -11.10 -27.12 -14.13
N LEU A 591 -10.53 -26.78 -15.28
CA LEU A 591 -11.28 -26.30 -16.44
C LEU A 591 -12.28 -27.34 -16.95
N ARG A 592 -12.07 -28.65 -16.70
CA ARG A 592 -13.00 -29.73 -17.04
C ARG A 592 -14.10 -29.98 -15.99
N ARG A 593 -14.04 -29.35 -14.81
CA ARG A 593 -15.03 -29.60 -13.74
C ARG A 593 -16.37 -28.93 -14.06
N ASN A 594 -17.45 -29.73 -14.07
CA ASN A 594 -18.84 -29.31 -14.31
C ASN A 594 -19.44 -28.30 -13.31
N GLU A 595 -18.66 -27.86 -12.33
CA GLU A 595 -19.10 -26.90 -11.32
C GLU A 595 -18.62 -25.47 -11.60
N LEU A 596 -17.56 -25.28 -12.40
CA LEU A 596 -16.97 -23.96 -12.71
C LEU A 596 -17.93 -23.13 -13.58
N LYS A 597 -18.24 -21.90 -13.15
CA LYS A 597 -19.20 -21.01 -13.84
C LYS A 597 -18.58 -19.81 -14.56
N GLU A 598 -17.38 -19.41 -14.16
CA GLU A 598 -16.74 -18.19 -14.64
C GLU A 598 -15.22 -18.38 -14.78
N VAL A 599 -14.65 -17.86 -15.87
CA VAL A 599 -13.22 -17.88 -16.15
C VAL A 599 -12.77 -16.50 -16.62
N THR A 600 -11.62 -16.04 -16.13
CA THR A 600 -10.91 -14.84 -16.61
C THR A 600 -9.55 -15.22 -17.15
N LEU A 601 -9.24 -14.76 -18.36
CA LEU A 601 -7.92 -14.86 -18.99
C LEU A 601 -7.38 -13.45 -19.24
N GLU A 602 -6.25 -13.11 -18.64
CA GLU A 602 -5.57 -11.82 -18.84
C GLU A 602 -4.21 -12.04 -19.50
N GLY A 603 -3.93 -11.32 -20.59
CA GLY A 603 -2.64 -11.38 -21.27
C GLY A 603 -1.77 -10.19 -20.92
N ASP A 604 -0.66 -10.42 -20.22
CA ASP A 604 0.43 -9.43 -20.11
C ASP A 604 1.55 -9.85 -21.07
N ILE A 605 1.29 -9.69 -22.38
CA ILE A 605 2.14 -10.23 -23.44
C ILE A 605 2.91 -9.11 -24.13
N GLN A 606 4.23 -9.11 -23.95
CA GLN A 606 5.14 -8.30 -24.75
C GLN A 606 5.24 -8.92 -26.15
N PRO A 607 5.10 -8.14 -27.24
CA PRO A 607 5.20 -8.68 -28.60
C PRO A 607 6.64 -9.10 -28.90
N ASP A 608 6.92 -10.41 -28.79
CA ASP A 608 8.17 -11.03 -29.19
C ASP A 608 8.03 -11.82 -30.51
N GLU A 609 9.12 -12.40 -31.02
CA GLU A 609 9.09 -13.17 -32.26
C GLU A 609 8.13 -14.37 -32.17
N HIS A 610 7.97 -14.97 -30.98
CA HIS A 610 7.08 -16.11 -30.78
C HIS A 610 5.61 -15.70 -30.88
N TYR A 611 5.22 -14.64 -30.16
CA TYR A 611 3.89 -14.04 -30.22
C TYR A 611 3.53 -13.60 -31.65
N LEU A 612 4.44 -12.90 -32.32
CA LEU A 612 4.24 -12.48 -33.71
C LEU A 612 4.11 -13.68 -34.67
N SER A 613 4.78 -14.80 -34.38
CA SER A 613 4.62 -16.04 -35.14
C SER A 613 3.24 -16.68 -34.95
N LEU A 614 2.62 -16.57 -33.77
CA LEU A 614 1.28 -17.10 -33.49
C LEU A 614 0.16 -16.31 -34.20
N LEU A 615 0.44 -15.06 -34.57
CA LEU A 615 -0.46 -14.22 -35.36
C LEU A 615 -0.25 -14.40 -36.87
N ASN A 616 0.79 -15.12 -37.31
CA ASN A 616 1.14 -15.26 -38.72
C ASN A 616 0.48 -16.51 -39.35
N PRO A 617 -0.38 -16.37 -40.37
CA PRO A 617 -1.05 -17.50 -41.04
C PRO A 617 -0.10 -18.53 -41.67
N SER A 618 1.15 -18.13 -41.97
CA SER A 618 2.16 -19.00 -42.55
C SER A 618 2.96 -19.80 -41.50
N SER A 619 2.79 -19.48 -40.22
CA SER A 619 3.43 -20.18 -39.11
C SER A 619 2.75 -21.52 -38.85
N ARG A 620 3.52 -22.51 -38.36
CA ARG A 620 2.96 -23.78 -37.85
C ARG A 620 2.76 -23.75 -36.33
N ALA A 621 3.03 -22.63 -35.67
CA ALA A 621 2.83 -22.48 -34.24
C ALA A 621 1.33 -22.44 -33.93
N THR A 622 0.89 -23.28 -33.00
CA THR A 622 -0.51 -23.40 -32.57
C THR A 622 -0.57 -23.36 -31.06
N VAL A 623 -1.64 -22.79 -30.51
CA VAL A 623 -1.91 -22.81 -29.07
C VAL A 623 -2.84 -23.97 -28.74
N ALA A 624 -2.50 -24.75 -27.72
CA ALA A 624 -3.36 -25.83 -27.25
C ALA A 624 -4.32 -25.30 -26.19
N ILE A 625 -5.62 -25.24 -26.50
CA ILE A 625 -6.66 -24.96 -25.50
C ILE A 625 -7.13 -26.29 -24.90
N PRO A 626 -7.01 -26.50 -23.58
CA PRO A 626 -7.52 -27.69 -22.94
C PRO A 626 -9.04 -27.79 -23.04
N GLN A 627 -9.58 -28.99 -22.88
CA GLN A 627 -11.03 -29.18 -22.82
C GLN A 627 -11.64 -28.34 -21.68
N LEU A 628 -12.68 -27.57 -22.00
CA LEU A 628 -13.41 -26.74 -21.05
C LEU A 628 -14.75 -27.37 -20.68
N SER A 629 -15.18 -27.12 -19.45
CA SER A 629 -16.48 -27.53 -18.93
C SER A 629 -17.59 -26.69 -19.55
N GLN A 630 -18.64 -27.36 -20.02
CA GLN A 630 -19.87 -26.72 -20.51
C GLN A 630 -20.63 -25.96 -19.42
N SER A 631 -20.24 -26.13 -18.14
CA SER A 631 -20.84 -25.39 -17.04
C SER A 631 -20.44 -23.91 -16.98
N ILE A 632 -19.36 -23.52 -17.68
CA ILE A 632 -18.85 -22.15 -17.71
C ILE A 632 -19.79 -21.29 -18.55
N ILE A 633 -20.38 -20.30 -17.91
CA ILE A 633 -21.37 -19.39 -18.53
C ILE A 633 -20.89 -17.94 -18.53
N LYS A 634 -19.75 -17.63 -17.92
CA LYS A 634 -19.13 -16.30 -17.94
C LYS A 634 -17.65 -16.38 -18.34
N LEU A 635 -17.22 -15.50 -19.23
CA LEU A 635 -15.84 -15.42 -19.71
C LEU A 635 -15.38 -13.96 -19.68
N ASN A 636 -14.21 -13.71 -19.08
CA ASN A 636 -13.57 -12.41 -19.06
C ASN A 636 -12.23 -12.51 -19.82
N LEU A 637 -11.97 -11.63 -20.78
CA LEU A 637 -10.72 -11.56 -21.54
C LEU A 637 -10.13 -10.16 -21.44
N GLY A 638 -8.88 -10.02 -20.99
CA GLY A 638 -8.26 -8.71 -20.76
C GLY A 638 -6.81 -8.59 -21.25
N HIS A 639 -6.41 -7.38 -21.63
CA HIS A 639 -5.01 -6.96 -21.86
C HIS A 639 -4.29 -7.56 -23.09
N PHE A 640 -4.99 -8.23 -24.01
CA PHE A 640 -4.42 -8.71 -25.28
C PHE A 640 -4.27 -7.59 -26.33
N THR A 641 -3.31 -6.68 -26.14
CA THR A 641 -3.16 -5.44 -26.94
C THR A 641 -3.03 -5.70 -28.45
N TRP A 642 -2.39 -6.79 -28.85
CA TRP A 642 -2.14 -7.15 -30.25
C TRP A 642 -3.07 -8.24 -30.81
N GLY A 643 -4.07 -8.68 -30.02
CA GLY A 643 -5.05 -9.69 -30.39
C GLY A 643 -4.67 -11.12 -30.05
N PHE A 644 -5.44 -12.07 -30.61
CA PHE A 644 -5.38 -13.49 -30.26
C PHE A 644 -4.76 -14.33 -31.39
N PRO A 645 -4.08 -15.46 -31.07
CA PRO A 645 -3.59 -16.43 -32.03
C PRO A 645 -4.71 -16.96 -32.92
N ILE A 646 -4.39 -17.22 -34.18
CA ILE A 646 -5.36 -17.72 -35.14
C ILE A 646 -5.94 -19.06 -34.64
N GLY A 647 -7.25 -19.11 -34.48
CA GLY A 647 -7.99 -20.29 -34.02
C GLY A 647 -8.29 -20.30 -32.52
N PHE A 648 -7.68 -19.40 -31.73
CA PHE A 648 -7.84 -19.40 -30.27
C PHE A 648 -9.27 -19.04 -29.87
N LEU A 649 -9.80 -17.93 -30.37
CA LEU A 649 -11.13 -17.46 -30.00
C LEU A 649 -12.20 -18.40 -30.53
N SER A 650 -12.11 -18.84 -31.79
CA SER A 650 -13.12 -19.75 -32.33
C SER A 650 -13.16 -21.09 -31.57
N THR A 651 -12.02 -21.62 -31.15
CA THR A 651 -11.95 -22.81 -30.30
C THR A 651 -12.61 -22.57 -28.94
N LEU A 652 -12.40 -21.43 -28.30
CA LEU A 652 -13.11 -21.09 -27.05
C LEU A 652 -14.63 -21.08 -27.26
N GLY A 653 -15.11 -20.53 -28.39
CA GLY A 653 -16.54 -20.52 -28.71
C GLY A 653 -17.11 -21.90 -28.97
N GLU A 654 -16.33 -22.80 -29.59
CA GLU A 654 -16.69 -24.21 -29.77
C GLU A 654 -16.79 -24.94 -28.43
N LEU A 655 -15.89 -24.62 -27.49
CA LEU A 655 -15.82 -25.25 -26.18
C LEU A 655 -16.83 -24.67 -25.18
N LEU A 656 -17.35 -23.45 -25.41
CA LEU A 656 -18.28 -22.75 -24.51
C LEU A 656 -19.57 -22.30 -25.21
N PRO A 657 -20.34 -23.21 -25.85
CA PRO A 657 -21.55 -22.86 -26.60
C PRO A 657 -22.66 -22.23 -25.73
N ASP A 658 -22.68 -22.51 -24.42
CA ASP A 658 -23.70 -22.05 -23.47
C ASP A 658 -23.35 -20.71 -22.78
N LEU A 659 -22.32 -20.00 -23.26
CA LEU A 659 -21.84 -18.75 -22.67
C LEU A 659 -22.96 -17.68 -22.60
N LYS A 660 -23.16 -17.10 -21.41
CA LYS A 660 -24.18 -16.08 -21.13
C LYS A 660 -23.61 -14.68 -20.87
N CYS A 661 -22.39 -14.57 -20.37
CA CYS A 661 -21.71 -13.30 -20.08
C CYS A 661 -20.31 -13.28 -20.70
N LEU A 662 -19.96 -12.19 -21.36
CA LEU A 662 -18.65 -11.96 -21.95
C LEU A 662 -18.16 -10.57 -21.55
N ARG A 663 -16.97 -10.48 -20.95
CA ARG A 663 -16.34 -9.20 -20.64
C ARG A 663 -15.00 -9.08 -21.33
N LEU A 664 -14.78 -7.95 -21.97
CA LEU A 664 -13.60 -7.66 -22.78
C LEU A 664 -12.96 -6.35 -22.29
N TYR A 665 -11.66 -6.38 -22.01
CA TYR A 665 -10.93 -5.24 -21.43
C TYR A 665 -9.63 -4.93 -22.18
N ARG A 666 -9.42 -3.67 -22.58
CA ARG A 666 -8.17 -3.09 -23.12
C ARG A 666 -7.44 -3.99 -24.13
N GLN A 667 -8.08 -4.28 -25.26
CA GLN A 667 -7.54 -5.23 -26.24
C GLN A 667 -8.03 -4.99 -27.66
N ASN A 668 -7.28 -5.45 -28.66
CA ASN A 668 -7.74 -5.54 -30.05
C ASN A 668 -8.34 -6.92 -30.34
N ILE A 669 -9.67 -7.03 -30.35
CA ILE A 669 -10.36 -8.31 -30.50
C ILE A 669 -10.17 -8.93 -31.90
N THR A 670 -10.04 -8.10 -32.95
CA THR A 670 -9.87 -8.61 -34.32
C THR A 670 -8.44 -8.98 -34.66
N GLY A 671 -7.48 -8.58 -33.83
CA GLY A 671 -6.05 -8.73 -34.11
C GLY A 671 -5.61 -7.95 -35.37
N PRO A 672 -4.39 -8.20 -35.86
CA PRO A 672 -3.76 -7.35 -36.89
C PRO A 672 -4.03 -7.80 -38.33
N ASN A 673 -4.70 -8.94 -38.58
CA ASN A 673 -4.88 -9.47 -39.93
C ASN A 673 -6.24 -10.14 -40.17
N ALA A 674 -6.48 -10.53 -41.44
CA ALA A 674 -7.77 -11.07 -41.87
C ALA A 674 -8.14 -12.42 -41.23
N ASP A 675 -7.15 -13.25 -40.87
CA ASP A 675 -7.40 -14.56 -40.27
C ASP A 675 -7.70 -14.44 -38.77
N THR A 676 -7.02 -13.56 -38.03
CA THR A 676 -7.37 -13.22 -36.65
C THR A 676 -8.75 -12.56 -36.57
N ARG A 677 -9.10 -11.70 -37.54
CA ARG A 677 -10.43 -11.09 -37.64
C ARG A 677 -11.51 -12.15 -37.87
N ARG A 678 -11.24 -13.11 -38.77
CA ARG A 678 -12.16 -14.23 -39.03
C ARG A 678 -12.33 -15.09 -37.79
N ASP A 679 -11.27 -15.37 -37.04
CA ASP A 679 -11.31 -16.14 -35.80
C ASP A 679 -12.22 -15.48 -34.75
N ALA A 680 -12.05 -14.17 -34.53
CA ALA A 680 -12.89 -13.39 -33.63
C ALA A 680 -14.37 -13.36 -34.06
N GLN A 681 -14.65 -13.29 -35.37
CA GLN A 681 -16.02 -13.38 -35.88
C GLN A 681 -16.62 -14.76 -35.62
N GLN A 682 -15.85 -15.83 -35.84
CA GLN A 682 -16.29 -17.21 -35.62
C GLN A 682 -16.59 -17.48 -34.14
N PHE A 683 -15.75 -16.99 -33.23
CA PHE A 683 -15.99 -17.07 -31.79
C PHE A 683 -17.38 -16.58 -31.43
N LEU A 684 -17.71 -15.37 -31.85
CA LEU A 684 -18.96 -14.73 -31.51
C LEU A 684 -20.18 -15.42 -32.15
N TYR A 685 -20.03 -15.97 -33.37
CA TYR A 685 -21.08 -16.80 -33.98
C TYR A 685 -21.33 -18.12 -33.25
N ARG A 686 -20.37 -18.59 -32.44
CA ARG A 686 -20.45 -19.85 -31.69
C ARG A 686 -21.02 -19.68 -30.27
N ILE A 687 -21.22 -18.44 -29.81
CA ILE A 687 -21.85 -18.11 -28.52
C ILE A 687 -23.19 -17.37 -28.70
N PRO A 688 -24.17 -17.94 -29.43
CA PRO A 688 -25.37 -17.22 -29.83
C PRO A 688 -26.30 -16.78 -28.68
N ASP A 689 -26.20 -17.43 -27.52
CA ASP A 689 -27.10 -17.19 -26.39
C ASP A 689 -26.55 -16.20 -25.35
N LEU A 690 -25.63 -15.34 -25.78
CA LEU A 690 -25.05 -14.31 -24.93
C LEU A 690 -26.11 -13.29 -24.48
N VAL A 691 -26.19 -13.06 -23.16
CA VAL A 691 -27.17 -12.18 -22.51
C VAL A 691 -26.54 -10.89 -22.00
N ASP A 692 -25.27 -10.93 -21.59
CA ASP A 692 -24.53 -9.81 -20.99
C ASP A 692 -23.18 -9.62 -21.69
N LEU A 693 -22.93 -8.40 -22.18
CA LEU A 693 -21.70 -8.02 -22.87
C LEU A 693 -21.11 -6.76 -22.24
N TYR A 694 -19.87 -6.87 -21.77
CA TYR A 694 -19.09 -5.76 -21.23
C TYR A 694 -17.89 -5.47 -22.14
N LEU A 695 -17.79 -4.23 -22.62
CA LEU A 695 -16.71 -3.75 -23.47
C LEU A 695 -16.04 -2.58 -22.75
N SER A 696 -14.75 -2.69 -22.41
CA SER A 696 -13.96 -1.59 -21.86
C SER A 696 -12.67 -1.42 -22.65
N ASP A 697 -12.52 -0.29 -23.34
CA ASP A 697 -11.36 0.02 -24.20
C ASP A 697 -11.05 -1.11 -25.22
N VAL A 698 -12.09 -1.68 -25.85
CA VAL A 698 -11.97 -2.77 -26.85
C VAL A 698 -11.87 -2.19 -28.26
N HIS A 699 -10.88 -2.66 -29.03
CA HIS A 699 -10.63 -2.25 -30.41
C HIS A 699 -11.05 -3.38 -31.37
N GLY A 700 -11.55 -3.03 -32.55
CA GLY A 700 -11.89 -3.99 -33.60
C GLY A 700 -11.97 -3.31 -34.96
N ASP A 701 -11.63 -4.06 -36.00
CA ASP A 701 -11.69 -3.60 -37.38
C ASP A 701 -13.12 -3.19 -37.81
N PRO A 702 -13.26 -2.29 -38.81
CA PRO A 702 -14.56 -1.94 -39.38
C PRO A 702 -15.38 -3.15 -39.83
N ASP A 703 -16.70 -3.01 -39.70
CA ASP A 703 -17.79 -3.96 -39.92
C ASP A 703 -17.83 -5.17 -38.97
N PHE A 704 -16.88 -5.30 -38.04
CA PHE A 704 -16.82 -6.43 -37.12
C PHE A 704 -18.07 -6.51 -36.23
N PHE A 705 -18.48 -5.38 -35.65
CA PHE A 705 -19.62 -5.35 -34.72
C PHE A 705 -20.96 -5.35 -35.44
N ILE A 706 -21.00 -4.94 -36.72
CA ILE A 706 -22.18 -5.14 -37.58
C ILE A 706 -22.49 -6.63 -37.76
N GLY A 707 -21.47 -7.44 -38.03
CA GLY A 707 -21.60 -8.90 -38.15
C GLY A 707 -22.12 -9.54 -36.86
N LEU A 708 -21.63 -9.04 -35.71
CA LEU A 708 -22.04 -9.46 -34.38
C LEU A 708 -23.51 -9.11 -34.07
N GLY A 709 -23.90 -7.87 -34.31
CA GLY A 709 -25.29 -7.42 -34.11
C GLY A 709 -26.29 -8.25 -34.89
N LYS A 710 -25.94 -8.65 -36.13
CA LYS A 710 -26.77 -9.56 -36.94
C LYS A 710 -26.84 -10.98 -36.36
N ALA A 711 -25.79 -11.45 -35.68
CA ALA A 711 -25.77 -12.77 -35.04
C ALA A 711 -26.78 -12.84 -33.88
N PHE A 712 -26.79 -11.84 -33.00
CA PHE A 712 -27.67 -11.79 -31.82
C PHE A 712 -29.12 -11.43 -32.14
N LYS A 713 -29.41 -11.01 -33.37
CA LYS A 713 -30.74 -10.65 -33.88
C LYS A 713 -31.47 -11.81 -34.58
N ARG A 714 -30.96 -13.04 -34.48
CA ARG A 714 -31.57 -14.20 -35.17
C ARG A 714 -32.93 -14.57 -34.54
N PRO A 715 -33.96 -14.85 -35.37
CA PRO A 715 -35.29 -15.24 -34.86
C PRO A 715 -35.21 -16.49 -33.97
N GLY A 716 -35.76 -16.40 -32.75
CA GLY A 716 -35.80 -17.52 -31.80
C GLY A 716 -34.68 -17.56 -30.76
N GLN A 717 -33.71 -16.63 -30.81
CA GLN A 717 -32.69 -16.46 -29.78
C GLN A 717 -33.09 -15.41 -28.75
N GLN A 718 -32.65 -15.57 -27.51
CA GLN A 718 -32.96 -14.65 -26.40
C GLN A 718 -32.31 -13.27 -26.62
N GLY A 719 -31.15 -13.25 -27.28
CA GLY A 719 -30.40 -12.04 -27.64
C GLY A 719 -29.77 -11.33 -26.44
N LEU A 720 -28.97 -10.29 -26.72
CA LEU A 720 -28.32 -9.48 -25.70
C LEU A 720 -29.34 -8.66 -24.89
N VAL A 721 -29.26 -8.75 -23.56
CA VAL A 721 -30.15 -8.07 -22.58
C VAL A 721 -29.43 -6.97 -21.80
N ILE A 722 -28.12 -7.11 -21.58
CA ILE A 722 -27.31 -6.13 -20.87
C ILE A 722 -26.11 -5.76 -21.74
N LEU A 723 -25.91 -4.46 -21.94
CA LEU A 723 -24.76 -3.93 -22.66
C LEU A 723 -24.06 -2.87 -21.81
N HIS A 724 -22.81 -3.15 -21.45
CA HIS A 724 -21.93 -2.22 -20.78
C HIS A 724 -20.81 -1.80 -21.74
N VAL A 725 -20.64 -0.49 -21.91
CA VAL A 725 -19.60 0.08 -22.77
C VAL A 725 -18.87 1.17 -22.00
N GLU A 726 -17.57 0.98 -21.84
CA GLU A 726 -16.67 1.89 -21.15
C GLU A 726 -15.52 2.27 -22.08
N TYR A 727 -15.28 3.58 -22.23
CA TYR A 727 -14.20 4.07 -23.07
C TYR A 727 -13.42 5.21 -22.40
N THR A 728 -12.11 5.12 -22.56
CA THR A 728 -11.14 6.16 -22.24
C THR A 728 -10.56 6.70 -23.55
N PHE A 729 -10.62 8.02 -23.78
CA PHE A 729 -10.09 8.63 -25.00
C PHE A 729 -9.03 9.70 -24.70
N GLU A 730 -8.02 9.74 -25.57
CA GLU A 730 -7.01 10.79 -25.65
C GLU A 730 -7.44 11.77 -26.76
N ASP A 731 -7.07 13.05 -26.65
CA ASP A 731 -7.53 14.19 -27.49
C ASP A 731 -7.34 14.05 -29.02
N ASP A 732 -6.82 12.94 -29.52
CA ASP A 732 -6.65 12.72 -30.96
C ASP A 732 -7.87 11.98 -31.54
N ILE A 733 -8.61 12.68 -32.42
CA ILE A 733 -9.82 12.15 -33.08
C ILE A 733 -9.51 10.91 -33.92
N ASP A 734 -8.25 10.77 -34.33
CA ASP A 734 -7.75 9.62 -35.08
C ASP A 734 -7.69 8.37 -34.20
N ASP A 735 -7.44 8.50 -32.89
CA ASP A 735 -7.46 7.38 -31.93
C ASP A 735 -8.90 6.93 -31.58
N PHE A 736 -9.85 7.86 -31.70
CA PHE A 736 -11.28 7.62 -31.48
C PHE A 736 -11.98 6.90 -32.65
N ILE A 737 -11.59 7.20 -33.88
CA ILE A 737 -12.12 6.54 -35.08
C ILE A 737 -11.54 5.12 -35.24
N LEU A 738 -10.37 4.86 -34.65
CA LEU A 738 -9.72 3.54 -34.61
C LEU A 738 -10.22 2.65 -33.47
N LYS A 739 -10.92 3.23 -32.48
CA LYS A 739 -11.66 2.50 -31.43
C LYS A 739 -13.06 2.19 -31.95
N LEU A 740 -13.61 1.06 -31.49
CA LEU A 740 -14.87 0.44 -31.93
C LEU A 740 -15.81 1.41 -32.69
N PRO A 741 -15.98 1.26 -34.01
CA PRO A 741 -16.58 2.32 -34.82
C PRO A 741 -17.99 2.63 -34.32
N ILE A 742 -18.22 3.88 -33.92
CA ILE A 742 -19.49 4.31 -33.31
C ILE A 742 -20.72 3.97 -34.17
N PRO A 743 -20.67 4.08 -35.52
CA PRO A 743 -21.78 3.64 -36.37
C PRO A 743 -22.09 2.14 -36.30
N GLU A 744 -21.24 1.32 -35.68
CA GLU A 744 -21.45 -0.12 -35.51
C GLU A 744 -21.97 -0.49 -34.12
N LEU A 745 -21.74 0.34 -33.09
CA LEU A 745 -22.35 0.15 -31.76
C LEU A 745 -23.87 0.02 -31.84
N ARG A 746 -24.50 0.80 -32.73
CA ARG A 746 -25.96 0.74 -32.97
C ARG A 746 -26.44 -0.65 -33.41
N GLU A 747 -25.57 -1.45 -34.01
CA GLU A 747 -25.92 -2.81 -34.41
C GLU A 747 -25.99 -3.77 -33.22
N LEU A 748 -25.29 -3.48 -32.12
CA LEU A 748 -25.38 -4.22 -30.87
C LEU A 748 -26.61 -3.84 -30.05
N ILE A 749 -27.15 -2.64 -30.26
CA ILE A 749 -28.34 -2.15 -29.57
C ILE A 749 -29.59 -2.88 -30.12
N HIS A 750 -30.20 -3.72 -29.26
CA HIS A 750 -31.33 -4.59 -29.59
C HIS A 750 -32.56 -4.28 -28.71
N PRO A 751 -33.80 -4.45 -29.19
CA PRO A 751 -35.01 -4.26 -28.37
C PRO A 751 -35.06 -5.05 -27.06
N ALA A 752 -34.35 -6.17 -26.98
CA ALA A 752 -34.24 -6.99 -25.78
C ALA A 752 -33.32 -6.41 -24.69
N ILE A 753 -32.57 -5.33 -24.97
CA ILE A 753 -31.69 -4.70 -23.98
C ILE A 753 -32.54 -4.00 -22.92
N ALA A 754 -32.37 -4.45 -21.67
CA ALA A 754 -33.02 -3.91 -20.48
C ALA A 754 -32.13 -2.90 -19.74
N ASP A 755 -30.81 -3.07 -19.77
CA ASP A 755 -29.83 -2.21 -19.08
C ASP A 755 -28.68 -1.82 -20.02
N LEU A 756 -28.43 -0.51 -20.12
CA LEU A 756 -27.44 0.08 -21.01
C LEU A 756 -26.58 1.09 -20.22
N ASN A 757 -25.29 0.79 -20.10
CA ASN A 757 -24.35 1.60 -19.32
C ASN A 757 -23.25 2.13 -20.24
N PHE A 758 -23.10 3.47 -20.28
CA PHE A 758 -22.02 4.13 -21.01
C PHE A 758 -21.15 4.93 -20.05
N ASN A 759 -19.86 4.57 -19.97
CA ASN A 759 -18.86 5.31 -19.22
C ASN A 759 -17.84 5.94 -20.18
N MET A 760 -17.61 7.25 -20.08
CA MET A 760 -16.69 7.99 -20.95
C MET A 760 -15.74 8.84 -20.11
N ASN A 761 -14.44 8.60 -20.26
CA ASN A 761 -13.38 9.31 -19.54
C ASN A 761 -12.41 9.98 -20.54
N PRO A 762 -12.56 11.28 -20.84
CA PRO A 762 -11.48 12.06 -21.45
C PRO A 762 -10.27 12.10 -20.49
N LYS A 763 -9.04 11.91 -20.97
CA LYS A 763 -7.87 12.27 -20.15
C LYS A 763 -7.78 13.79 -20.01
N PRO A 764 -7.42 14.33 -18.82
CA PRO A 764 -7.21 15.77 -18.65
C PRO A 764 -6.07 16.24 -19.56
N SER A 765 -6.37 17.14 -20.49
CA SER A 765 -5.37 17.69 -21.40
C SER A 765 -4.75 18.99 -20.90
N LYS A 766 -3.53 19.25 -21.38
CA LYS A 766 -2.86 20.56 -21.24
C LYS A 766 -3.75 21.65 -21.87
N PRO A 767 -3.74 22.89 -21.35
CA PRO A 767 -4.61 23.95 -21.83
C PRO A 767 -4.25 24.31 -23.29
N ARG A 768 -5.01 23.78 -24.25
CA ARG A 768 -5.09 24.31 -25.61
C ARG A 768 -6.36 25.13 -25.70
N GLY A 769 -6.22 26.33 -26.25
CA GLY A 769 -7.28 27.33 -26.34
C GLY A 769 -8.58 26.78 -26.92
N ILE A 770 -9.66 27.40 -26.50
CA ILE A 770 -11.06 27.12 -26.85
C ILE A 770 -11.19 26.68 -28.32
N VAL A 771 -11.19 25.38 -28.57
CA VAL A 771 -11.74 24.78 -29.77
C VAL A 771 -13.14 24.31 -29.37
N PRO A 772 -14.21 24.76 -30.04
CA PRO A 772 -15.54 24.22 -29.79
C PRO A 772 -15.51 22.73 -30.13
N TRP A 773 -15.78 21.89 -29.14
CA TRP A 773 -16.03 20.48 -29.37
C TRP A 773 -17.55 20.25 -29.56
N PRO A 774 -18.00 19.44 -30.54
CA PRO A 774 -17.15 18.74 -31.51
C PRO A 774 -16.63 19.71 -32.59
N PRO A 775 -15.43 19.44 -33.14
CA PRO A 775 -14.99 20.09 -34.37
C PRO A 775 -16.09 19.89 -35.42
N SER A 776 -16.45 20.96 -36.11
CA SER A 776 -17.49 20.99 -37.13
C SER A 776 -17.28 19.86 -38.15
N GLY A 777 -17.98 18.74 -37.98
CA GLY A 777 -17.86 17.56 -38.84
C GLY A 777 -18.03 16.19 -38.16
N THR A 778 -17.85 16.07 -36.84
CA THR A 778 -18.01 14.79 -36.13
C THR A 778 -19.37 14.77 -35.40
N PRO A 779 -20.32 13.88 -35.76
CA PRO A 779 -21.51 13.69 -34.96
C PRO A 779 -21.07 13.24 -33.56
N GLY A 780 -21.58 13.85 -32.48
CA GLY A 780 -21.30 13.34 -31.14
C GLY A 780 -21.63 11.84 -31.05
N ILE A 781 -21.02 11.06 -30.15
CA ILE A 781 -21.27 9.59 -30.03
C ILE A 781 -22.77 9.27 -30.10
N LEU A 782 -23.60 10.12 -29.52
CA LEU A 782 -25.04 9.96 -29.56
C LEU A 782 -25.63 10.32 -30.94
N GLU A 783 -25.25 11.41 -31.61
CA GLU A 783 -25.63 11.65 -33.01
C GLU A 783 -25.14 10.56 -33.98
N ALA A 784 -23.97 9.96 -33.70
CA ALA A 784 -23.38 8.87 -34.45
C ALA A 784 -24.07 7.51 -34.17
N LEU A 785 -24.49 7.23 -32.92
CA LEU A 785 -25.37 6.11 -32.56
C LEU A 785 -26.74 6.24 -33.22
N LEU A 786 -27.23 7.47 -33.37
CA LEU A 786 -28.50 7.84 -33.98
C LEU A 786 -28.43 7.97 -35.51
N GLY A 787 -27.31 7.57 -36.13
CA GLY A 787 -26.93 7.90 -37.51
C GLY A 787 -28.02 7.77 -38.58
N ASP A 788 -28.64 8.93 -38.88
CA ASP A 788 -29.71 9.22 -39.86
C ASP A 788 -31.15 9.29 -39.30
N THR A 789 -31.95 10.15 -39.93
CA THR A 789 -33.36 10.53 -39.74
C THR A 789 -34.38 9.37 -39.59
N THR A 790 -33.96 8.11 -39.75
CA THR A 790 -34.77 6.91 -39.51
C THR A 790 -34.55 6.27 -38.12
N ALA A 791 -33.51 6.65 -37.37
CA ALA A 791 -33.21 6.18 -36.01
C ALA A 791 -34.26 6.52 -34.92
N PRO A 792 -35.01 7.65 -34.98
CA PRO A 792 -36.02 7.97 -33.95
C PRO A 792 -37.16 6.95 -33.83
N GLN A 793 -37.36 6.09 -34.83
CA GLN A 793 -38.42 5.09 -34.84
C GLN A 793 -38.00 3.77 -34.18
N ARG A 794 -36.71 3.38 -34.28
CA ARG A 794 -36.18 2.16 -33.66
C ARG A 794 -35.81 2.32 -32.18
N LEU A 795 -35.42 3.52 -31.75
CA LEU A 795 -35.23 3.81 -30.31
C LEU A 795 -36.54 3.73 -29.52
N LYS A 796 -37.66 4.01 -30.19
CA LYS A 796 -39.00 3.83 -29.62
C LYS A 796 -39.32 2.37 -29.31
N GLU A 797 -38.62 1.43 -29.94
CA GLU A 797 -38.81 -0.02 -29.81
C GLU A 797 -37.84 -0.64 -28.77
N LEU A 798 -36.85 0.11 -28.27
CA LEU A 798 -35.94 -0.37 -27.22
C LEU A 798 -36.66 -0.45 -25.88
N SER A 799 -36.44 -1.49 -25.09
CA SER A 799 -36.99 -1.64 -23.73
C SER A 799 -35.99 -1.21 -22.65
N LEU A 800 -35.52 0.04 -22.72
CA LEU A 800 -34.54 0.57 -21.77
C LEU A 800 -35.17 0.79 -20.39
N LEU A 801 -34.78 0.03 -19.36
CA LEU A 801 -35.28 0.23 -18.00
C LEU A 801 -34.45 1.27 -17.25
N ARG A 802 -33.13 1.25 -17.43
CA ARG A 802 -32.18 2.16 -16.77
C ARG A 802 -31.06 2.58 -17.72
N VAL A 803 -30.62 3.82 -17.56
CA VAL A 803 -29.42 4.37 -18.19
C VAL A 803 -28.57 5.06 -17.12
N ALA A 804 -27.29 4.70 -17.02
CA ALA A 804 -26.32 5.37 -16.16
C ALA A 804 -25.22 6.04 -17.02
N ILE A 805 -24.99 7.35 -16.81
CA ILE A 805 -24.08 8.15 -17.64
C ILE A 805 -23.14 8.96 -16.76
N ARG A 806 -21.84 8.89 -17.06
CA ARG A 806 -20.81 9.69 -16.41
C ARG A 806 -20.50 10.95 -17.27
N LEU A 807 -20.54 12.15 -16.69
CA LEU A 807 -20.34 13.43 -17.39
C LEU A 807 -19.27 14.30 -16.72
N GLU A 808 -18.17 14.61 -17.41
CA GLU A 808 -17.12 15.53 -16.92
C GLU A 808 -17.41 17.03 -17.18
N ARG A 809 -18.22 17.34 -18.22
CA ARG A 809 -18.61 18.70 -18.63
C ARG A 809 -20.14 18.88 -18.64
N PRO A 810 -20.80 18.82 -17.47
CA PRO A 810 -22.26 18.91 -17.39
C PRO A 810 -22.83 20.26 -17.88
N ASP A 811 -22.03 21.33 -17.86
CA ASP A 811 -22.34 22.66 -18.40
C ASP A 811 -22.63 22.65 -19.91
N ILE A 812 -22.01 21.72 -20.65
CA ILE A 812 -22.15 21.59 -22.11
C ILE A 812 -23.07 20.42 -22.48
N HIS A 813 -23.01 19.31 -21.75
CA HIS A 813 -23.58 18.03 -22.21
C HIS A 813 -24.96 17.69 -21.63
N LEU A 814 -25.41 18.36 -20.56
CA LEU A 814 -26.67 18.02 -19.90
C LEU A 814 -27.90 18.25 -20.79
N VAL A 815 -27.96 19.36 -21.52
CA VAL A 815 -29.09 19.67 -22.43
C VAL A 815 -29.17 18.67 -23.58
N THR A 816 -28.04 18.35 -24.19
CA THR A 816 -27.93 17.34 -25.25
C THR A 816 -28.36 15.97 -24.74
N LEU A 817 -27.91 15.58 -23.55
CA LEU A 817 -28.33 14.34 -22.91
C LEU A 817 -29.84 14.27 -22.70
N LEU A 818 -30.45 15.31 -22.11
CA LEU A 818 -31.89 15.38 -21.86
C LEU A 818 -32.71 15.29 -23.15
N ALA A 819 -32.28 15.97 -24.22
CA ALA A 819 -32.92 15.88 -25.54
C ALA A 819 -32.90 14.44 -26.09
N ILE A 820 -31.82 13.70 -25.87
CA ILE A 820 -31.69 12.32 -26.37
C ILE A 820 -32.53 11.33 -25.56
N LEU A 821 -32.60 11.51 -24.23
CA LEU A 821 -33.45 10.68 -23.38
C LEU A 821 -34.92 10.73 -23.83
N THR A 822 -35.38 11.85 -24.39
CA THR A 822 -36.76 12.00 -24.93
C THR A 822 -37.07 11.02 -26.07
N LEU A 823 -36.05 10.44 -26.73
CA LEU A 823 -36.24 9.51 -27.84
C LEU A 823 -36.53 8.07 -27.37
N CYS A 824 -36.52 7.81 -26.05
CA CYS A 824 -36.67 6.48 -25.44
C CYS A 824 -37.98 6.37 -24.62
N PRO A 825 -39.14 6.07 -25.23
CA PRO A 825 -40.46 6.10 -24.58
C PRO A 825 -40.65 5.03 -23.48
N THR A 826 -39.85 3.97 -23.50
CA THR A 826 -39.88 2.87 -22.52
C THR A 826 -39.05 3.16 -21.27
N LEU A 827 -38.23 4.22 -21.28
CA LEU A 827 -37.31 4.60 -20.21
C LEU A 827 -38.02 4.71 -18.86
N GLN A 828 -37.54 3.98 -17.85
CA GLN A 828 -38.13 3.98 -16.50
C GLN A 828 -37.29 4.73 -15.46
N ALA A 829 -35.95 4.68 -15.57
CA ALA A 829 -35.03 5.34 -14.65
C ALA A 829 -33.79 5.89 -15.36
N VAL A 830 -33.28 7.02 -14.87
CA VAL A 830 -32.02 7.63 -15.34
C VAL A 830 -31.13 7.93 -14.14
N GLU A 831 -29.86 7.56 -14.22
CA GLU A 831 -28.81 8.01 -13.31
C GLU A 831 -27.75 8.81 -14.08
N ILE A 832 -27.42 9.99 -13.59
CA ILE A 832 -26.37 10.86 -14.15
C ILE A 832 -25.33 11.07 -13.06
N VAL A 833 -24.09 10.67 -13.32
CA VAL A 833 -22.95 10.88 -12.43
C VAL A 833 -22.09 11.98 -13.03
N THR A 834 -22.12 13.18 -12.48
CA THR A 834 -21.28 14.30 -12.93
C THR A 834 -19.93 14.23 -12.23
N ILE A 835 -18.81 14.39 -12.93
CA ILE A 835 -17.48 14.50 -12.31
C ILE A 835 -17.01 15.94 -12.47
N PRO A 836 -16.68 16.65 -11.39
CA PRO A 836 -16.07 17.96 -11.49
C PRO A 836 -14.61 17.83 -11.94
N SER A 837 -14.26 18.40 -13.10
CA SER A 837 -12.86 18.59 -13.48
C SER A 837 -12.35 19.90 -12.88
N ILE A 838 -11.40 19.79 -11.94
CA ILE A 838 -10.71 20.93 -11.29
C ILE A 838 -9.85 21.76 -12.26
N LEU A 839 -9.58 21.23 -13.45
CA LEU A 839 -8.75 21.88 -14.47
C LEU A 839 -9.56 22.77 -15.42
N ASP A 840 -10.89 22.76 -15.35
CA ASP A 840 -11.76 23.54 -16.24
C ASP A 840 -12.20 24.86 -15.59
N GLU A 841 -11.73 25.99 -16.14
CA GLU A 841 -12.01 27.33 -15.62
C GLU A 841 -13.50 27.66 -15.56
N SER A 842 -14.31 27.18 -16.53
CA SER A 842 -15.76 27.41 -16.52
C SER A 842 -16.46 26.65 -15.40
N HIS A 843 -16.08 25.39 -15.16
CA HIS A 843 -16.61 24.60 -14.05
C HIS A 843 -16.16 25.19 -12.70
N ASN A 844 -14.90 25.61 -12.60
CA ASN A 844 -14.34 26.25 -11.42
C ASN A 844 -15.03 27.60 -11.11
N GLN A 845 -15.40 28.40 -12.12
CA GLN A 845 -16.21 29.61 -11.90
C GLN A 845 -17.63 29.30 -11.38
N VAL A 846 -18.25 28.22 -11.82
CA VAL A 846 -19.60 27.82 -11.40
C VAL A 846 -19.61 27.23 -9.98
N MET A 847 -18.57 26.48 -9.63
CA MET A 847 -18.41 25.85 -8.31
C MET A 847 -17.80 26.79 -7.27
N ASN A 848 -16.77 27.57 -7.64
CA ASN A 848 -15.92 28.33 -6.72
C ASN A 848 -15.81 29.84 -7.05
N GLY A 849 -16.51 30.34 -8.08
CA GLY A 849 -16.48 31.76 -8.46
C GLY A 849 -17.39 32.66 -7.59
N PRO A 850 -17.25 33.99 -7.70
CA PRO A 850 -18.02 34.96 -6.91
C PRO A 850 -19.54 34.92 -7.14
N ASN A 851 -19.99 34.30 -8.24
CA ASN A 851 -21.40 34.05 -8.57
C ASN A 851 -21.74 32.54 -8.58
N ARG A 852 -21.10 31.74 -7.70
CA ARG A 852 -21.26 30.28 -7.66
C ARG A 852 -22.73 29.85 -7.67
N ASN A 853 -23.09 28.97 -8.61
CA ASN A 853 -24.43 28.42 -8.72
C ASN A 853 -24.39 26.99 -9.27
N PRO A 854 -24.03 25.98 -8.45
CA PRO A 854 -23.93 24.59 -8.87
C PRO A 854 -25.26 23.99 -9.36
N ARG A 855 -26.40 24.67 -9.12
CA ARG A 855 -27.73 24.26 -9.62
C ARG A 855 -27.76 24.13 -11.14
N ILE A 856 -26.96 24.92 -11.86
CA ILE A 856 -26.98 24.93 -13.33
C ILE A 856 -26.41 23.64 -13.95
N LEU A 857 -25.71 22.83 -13.14
CA LEU A 857 -25.09 21.58 -13.55
C LEU A 857 -25.96 20.34 -13.24
N LEU A 858 -27.14 20.56 -12.66
CA LEU A 858 -28.07 19.51 -12.25
C LEU A 858 -29.42 19.68 -12.96
N PRO A 859 -30.09 18.59 -13.39
CA PRO A 859 -31.36 18.69 -14.09
C PRO A 859 -32.45 19.26 -13.18
N THR A 860 -33.18 20.25 -13.69
CA THR A 860 -34.32 20.86 -13.00
C THR A 860 -35.59 20.01 -13.16
N LEU A 861 -36.66 20.38 -12.43
CA LEU A 861 -37.96 19.72 -12.60
C LEU A 861 -38.51 19.91 -14.02
N ASP A 862 -38.27 21.07 -14.63
CA ASP A 862 -38.76 21.34 -15.99
C ASP A 862 -38.00 20.51 -17.02
N ASP A 863 -36.70 20.31 -16.83
CA ASP A 863 -35.90 19.36 -17.62
C ASP A 863 -36.46 17.93 -17.53
N VAL A 864 -36.76 17.46 -16.31
CA VAL A 864 -37.37 16.13 -16.10
C VAL A 864 -38.75 16.04 -16.74
N ARG A 865 -39.56 17.10 -16.67
CA ARG A 865 -40.88 17.14 -17.32
C ARG A 865 -40.77 17.07 -18.84
N ILE A 866 -39.79 17.75 -19.43
CA ILE A 866 -39.52 17.69 -20.88
C ILE A 866 -39.19 16.25 -21.29
N VAL A 867 -38.31 15.56 -20.55
CA VAL A 867 -38.02 14.14 -20.82
C VAL A 867 -39.27 13.28 -20.62
N ALA A 868 -40.01 13.48 -19.52
CA ALA A 868 -41.20 12.69 -19.18
C ALA A 868 -42.37 12.87 -20.17
N GLN A 869 -42.45 13.97 -20.92
CA GLN A 869 -43.44 14.14 -22.00
C GLN A 869 -43.26 13.09 -23.10
N SER A 870 -42.01 12.69 -23.36
CA SER A 870 -41.68 11.71 -24.39
C SER A 870 -41.39 10.32 -23.83
N CYS A 871 -41.14 10.22 -22.51
CA CYS A 871 -40.91 9.00 -21.75
C CYS A 871 -42.03 8.76 -20.71
N PRO A 872 -43.22 8.27 -21.10
CA PRO A 872 -44.38 8.15 -20.20
C PRO A 872 -44.14 7.21 -19.01
N ASN A 873 -43.21 6.26 -19.16
CA ASN A 873 -42.84 5.28 -18.14
C ASN A 873 -41.74 5.77 -17.19
N LEU A 874 -41.21 6.98 -17.39
CA LEU A 874 -40.14 7.52 -16.55
C LEU A 874 -40.67 7.76 -15.13
N ARG A 875 -40.05 7.09 -14.16
CA ARG A 875 -40.43 7.15 -12.74
C ARG A 875 -39.36 7.77 -11.86
N ARG A 876 -38.09 7.81 -12.31
CA ARG A 876 -36.97 8.31 -11.53
C ARG A 876 -35.89 8.94 -12.39
N VAL A 877 -35.39 10.10 -11.98
CA VAL A 877 -34.17 10.73 -12.48
C VAL A 877 -33.32 11.07 -11.27
N TYR A 878 -32.11 10.53 -11.22
CA TYR A 878 -31.16 10.79 -10.14
C TYR A 878 -29.86 11.34 -10.72
N THR A 879 -29.34 12.39 -10.10
CA THR A 879 -28.07 13.00 -10.49
C THR A 879 -27.24 13.28 -9.24
N ASN A 880 -25.96 12.96 -9.31
CA ASN A 880 -24.99 13.23 -8.24
C ASN A 880 -23.64 13.67 -8.82
N PHE A 881 -22.85 14.40 -8.03
CA PHE A 881 -21.46 14.65 -8.34
C PHE A 881 -20.57 13.55 -7.77
N SER A 882 -19.93 12.76 -8.65
CA SER A 882 -18.98 11.68 -8.31
C SER A 882 -19.52 10.68 -7.29
N ARG A 883 -20.85 10.50 -7.22
CA ARG A 883 -21.55 9.70 -6.21
C ARG A 883 -21.29 10.15 -4.77
N VAL A 884 -20.89 11.40 -4.58
CA VAL A 884 -20.66 12.02 -3.28
C VAL A 884 -21.79 13.03 -3.01
N PRO A 885 -22.75 12.70 -2.13
CA PRO A 885 -23.94 13.54 -1.91
C PRO A 885 -23.62 14.96 -1.42
N SER A 886 -22.48 15.16 -0.76
CA SER A 886 -22.04 16.44 -0.18
C SER A 886 -21.60 17.50 -1.20
N PHE A 887 -21.65 17.22 -2.50
CA PHE A 887 -21.42 18.21 -3.57
C PHE A 887 -22.71 18.68 -4.25
N GLY A 888 -23.82 18.06 -3.90
CA GLY A 888 -25.14 18.36 -4.43
C GLY A 888 -25.72 17.21 -5.22
N THR A 889 -27.04 17.06 -5.14
CA THR A 889 -27.79 16.03 -5.85
C THR A 889 -29.06 16.60 -6.43
N ALA A 890 -29.52 16.03 -7.53
CA ALA A 890 -30.89 16.20 -8.00
C ALA A 890 -31.57 14.84 -7.95
N HIS A 891 -32.64 14.74 -7.18
CA HIS A 891 -33.43 13.52 -7.11
C HIS A 891 -34.88 13.86 -7.44
N TRP A 892 -35.35 13.33 -8.56
CA TRP A 892 -36.71 13.49 -9.03
C TRP A 892 -37.36 12.12 -9.16
N TYR A 893 -38.54 11.95 -8.59
CA TYR A 893 -39.27 10.68 -8.63
C TYR A 893 -40.78 10.92 -8.73
N LYS A 894 -41.49 9.94 -9.28
CA LYS A 894 -42.94 10.02 -9.47
C LYS A 894 -43.66 9.26 -8.34
N GLU A 895 -44.49 9.96 -7.58
CA GLU A 895 -45.36 9.40 -6.53
C GLU A 895 -46.80 9.83 -6.83
N ASP A 896 -47.73 8.87 -6.91
CA ASP A 896 -49.13 9.09 -7.32
C ASP A 896 -49.30 9.88 -8.64
N GLY A 897 -48.38 9.68 -9.57
CA GLY A 897 -48.40 10.35 -10.88
C GLY A 897 -47.82 11.77 -10.88
N VAL A 898 -47.43 12.30 -9.72
CA VAL A 898 -46.86 13.63 -9.55
C VAL A 898 -45.34 13.53 -9.34
N TRP A 899 -44.58 14.38 -10.04
CA TRP A 899 -43.14 14.51 -9.81
C TRP A 899 -42.86 15.20 -8.46
N LYS A 900 -42.10 14.53 -7.60
CA LYS A 900 -41.60 15.00 -6.32
C LYS A 900 -40.07 14.96 -6.30
N GLY A 901 -39.49 15.60 -5.30
CA GLY A 901 -38.06 15.70 -5.09
C GLY A 901 -37.53 17.12 -5.28
N GLY A 902 -36.22 17.25 -5.45
CA GLY A 902 -35.57 18.54 -5.46
C GLY A 902 -34.08 18.47 -5.78
N ILE A 903 -33.51 19.67 -5.89
CA ILE A 903 -32.07 19.88 -5.94
C ILE A 903 -31.61 20.21 -4.53
N GLU A 904 -30.78 19.34 -3.97
CA GLU A 904 -30.13 19.53 -2.67
C GLU A 904 -28.70 20.01 -2.92
N ILE A 905 -28.36 21.19 -2.39
CA ILE A 905 -26.99 21.71 -2.39
C ILE A 905 -26.67 22.05 -0.93
N PRO A 906 -25.58 21.52 -0.35
CA PRO A 906 -25.20 21.83 1.01
C PRO A 906 -24.89 23.32 1.22
N GLU A 907 -25.16 23.85 2.42
CA GLU A 907 -24.93 25.27 2.75
C GLU A 907 -23.45 25.69 2.68
N ASN A 908 -22.55 24.71 2.91
CA ASN A 908 -21.10 24.82 2.69
C ASN A 908 -20.65 23.67 1.77
N PRO A 909 -20.77 23.80 0.44
CA PRO A 909 -20.18 22.82 -0.46
C PRO A 909 -18.65 22.82 -0.24
N ILE A 910 -18.05 21.64 -0.16
CA ILE A 910 -16.60 21.48 0.04
C ILE A 910 -15.87 22.32 -1.02
N ASP A 911 -15.02 23.24 -0.58
CA ASP A 911 -14.23 24.10 -1.45
C ASP A 911 -13.14 23.24 -2.13
N PHE A 912 -13.19 23.15 -3.46
CA PHE A 912 -12.20 22.39 -4.24
C PHE A 912 -10.79 22.97 -4.15
N THR A 913 -10.61 24.18 -3.60
CA THR A 913 -9.28 24.74 -3.35
C THR A 913 -8.54 24.12 -2.16
N VAL A 914 -9.24 23.39 -1.27
CA VAL A 914 -8.62 22.75 -0.09
C VAL A 914 -7.85 21.46 -0.45
N ASN A 915 -8.01 20.93 -1.67
CA ASN A 915 -7.26 19.76 -2.17
C ASN A 915 -6.15 20.10 -3.17
N GLN A 916 -5.53 21.30 -3.09
CA GLN A 916 -4.25 21.57 -3.77
C GLN A 916 -3.02 21.17 -2.93
N HIS A 917 -3.22 20.57 -1.75
CA HIS A 917 -2.16 20.18 -0.81
C HIS A 917 -2.21 18.71 -0.37
N MET A 918 -2.85 17.83 -1.15
CA MET A 918 -2.65 16.38 -1.04
C MET A 918 -2.03 15.84 -2.33
#